data_AF-A0A351DTE6-F1
#
_entry.id   AF-A0A351DTE6-F1
#
_cell.length_a   1.000
_cell.length_b   1.000
_cell.length_c   1.000
_cell.angle_alpha   90.00
_cell.angle_beta   90.00
_cell.angle_gamma   90.00
#
_symmetry.space_group_name_H-M   'P 1'
#
loop_
_entity.id
_entity.type
_entity.pdbx_description
1 polymer ?
#
loop_
_entity_poly.entity_id
_entity_poly.type
_entity_poly.pdbx_seq_one_letter_code
_entity_poly.pdbx_strand_id
1 'polypeptide(L)'
;MLLIGLTNFGYVDLDLATRFCVIKPRAERHMKCRRGVVDHDVLAFYSKPSGDINAVLNLKDKLLNMEGIAQIQVSQAQEVYIRPKGGQLALGKNRNFTFDGEVEAGRFNLKGNDFRFEYDQFQIGVNQASCRIKVGRPEEFDVRGNPVLTWVRTPIEEVTGTLEIDNPKNMSGWKSDFFTQYPILTSTEESYVYYDAPTIQQGAYHRDRFNYAVEPFVIDSLDNFSNKDLRFDGLLKAGNIVPDIVEPLGLMPDFSLGFTKATPEGGYPLYGEHGTMEGQLALDYSGLHGPGRIEFLTSHIDGNDHVFLPDSTFGESTNYVNDAVAGLLPVVRAKRTVFGLHPFDSRLDVRSTPTDSLQFFDEDVRLDGALHLKPEAMTGQGVFHFERAELASQSFSMKEHLIDAEVAAFELTGRDLNEVAFGTDNVSAHVDFDARRGDFKAHDGASTIDLPAIRYQCTMDEFSWFMDEDKLDLVNTLIDPTAMSFKELSDRTQSNFFCTDEDQDGLHFLSPRATYQVDEAVVECQQVQSIAVADAEVKPGDGLVVVRREGLMDQLRGAEVFANDVTRYHRLFDANVRIKGRLDYEGAGTKTYVDAGGTEWPIRFHELRVDTAARTIGRARIPNEDGFFLSPRFAFKGYAMLEAGREDLEFEGGAQMQFDCESFANEWVEFQGVIDPEDVAIPIGDVITEMGKAHLGVGWVHNDGGVESLYETFFTKKPVRDDVSFIQPVGKLRYDSKKSRYVVCSDDKLKNSRLPGNLTALAMGNCAVTQEGLGGFPVEGAKGLLSQQFAGDVFSQNGVMKLRGSWAVDMPMPKVLAEHLQKAIQTSTARELPAEATNYSYLMAELLGVDAANQLETQLDPFSQTYKKGVPKEARHAMVFHGLNWEYDPVLEMWVTLGDIGLATIDELNVWASFQGKLAINRAKNRIHMYFHLGANQWYYFEYQASLGLMKCQFQEMNLEDGETSLSVKFGGSKDKEFVEGSKKMEWSSIAITTKLRKNFVNLFREFDN
;
A
#
# COMPACT_ATOMS: atom_id res chain seq x y z
N MET A 1 109.95 39.48 48.05
CA MET A 1 108.70 39.49 47.25
C MET A 1 107.44 39.34 48.10
N LEU A 2 107.40 38.45 49.11
CA LEU A 2 106.19 38.23 49.93
C LEU A 2 105.64 39.50 50.62
N LEU A 3 106.51 40.29 51.27
CA LEU A 3 106.08 41.51 52.00
C LEU A 3 105.53 42.60 51.07
N ILE A 4 106.07 42.74 49.86
CA ILE A 4 105.56 43.67 48.85
C ILE A 4 104.14 43.27 48.42
N GLY A 5 103.88 41.96 48.27
CA GLY A 5 102.54 41.44 48.00
C GLY A 5 101.55 41.78 49.13
N LEU A 6 101.95 41.55 50.39
CA LEU A 6 101.12 41.90 51.56
C LEU A 6 100.87 43.41 51.69
N THR A 7 101.82 44.25 51.27
CA THR A 7 101.63 45.71 51.21
C THR A 7 100.62 46.11 50.14
N ASN A 8 100.67 45.50 48.95
CA ASN A 8 99.71 45.76 47.88
C ASN A 8 98.28 45.35 48.27
N PHE A 9 98.12 44.28 49.06
CA PHE A 9 96.82 43.89 49.62
C PHE A 9 96.38 44.73 50.83
N GLY A 10 97.20 45.68 51.29
CA GLY A 10 96.92 46.53 52.44
C GLY A 10 96.98 45.82 53.79
N TYR A 11 97.71 44.70 53.88
CA TYR A 11 97.89 43.95 55.13
C TYR A 11 99.06 44.48 55.97
N VAL A 12 100.10 45.01 55.35
CA VAL A 12 101.26 45.57 56.05
C VAL A 12 101.79 46.84 55.37
N ASP A 13 102.30 47.80 56.12
CA ASP A 13 103.16 48.85 55.58
C ASP A 13 104.62 48.39 55.64
N LEU A 14 105.29 48.46 54.49
CA LEU A 14 106.71 48.11 54.37
C LEU A 14 107.50 49.39 54.09
N ASP A 15 108.39 49.76 55.00
CA ASP A 15 109.39 50.78 54.74
C ASP A 15 110.59 50.10 54.05
N LEU A 16 110.79 50.42 52.77
CA LEU A 16 111.87 49.84 51.96
C LEU A 16 113.27 50.31 52.40
N ALA A 17 113.38 51.48 53.02
CA ALA A 17 114.66 52.05 53.47
C ALA A 17 115.11 51.41 54.79
N THR A 18 114.21 51.30 55.76
CA THR A 18 114.53 50.76 57.09
C THR A 18 114.34 49.25 57.21
N ARG A 19 113.69 48.63 56.21
CA ARG A 19 113.27 47.22 56.20
C ARG A 19 112.33 46.83 57.34
N PHE A 20 111.73 47.80 58.03
CA PHE A 20 110.69 47.54 59.02
C PHE A 20 109.32 47.35 58.36
N CYS A 21 108.50 46.52 59.00
CA CYS A 21 107.17 46.19 58.55
C CYS A 21 106.17 46.40 59.70
N VAL A 22 105.10 47.15 59.45
CA VAL A 22 104.02 47.40 60.40
C VAL A 22 102.76 46.67 59.92
N ILE A 23 102.23 45.80 60.78
CA ILE A 23 100.99 45.07 60.49
C ILE A 23 99.81 46.04 60.58
N LYS A 24 98.96 46.08 59.55
CA LYS A 24 97.76 46.93 59.53
C LYS A 24 96.59 46.26 60.27
N PRO A 25 95.63 47.03 60.81
CA PRO A 25 94.41 46.48 61.42
C PRO A 25 93.67 45.49 60.54
N ARG A 26 93.74 45.64 59.21
CA ARG A 26 93.17 44.70 58.24
C ARG A 26 93.75 43.29 58.37
N ALA A 27 95.06 43.16 58.57
CA ALA A 27 95.72 41.86 58.72
C ALA A 27 95.36 41.19 60.04
N GLU A 28 95.34 41.95 61.13
CA GLU A 28 94.88 41.43 62.43
C GLU A 28 93.42 40.99 62.38
N ARG A 29 92.55 41.80 61.76
CA ARG A 29 91.14 41.44 61.56
C ARG A 29 91.01 40.18 60.72
N HIS A 30 91.71 40.09 59.59
CA HIS A 30 91.71 38.89 58.74
C HIS A 30 92.16 37.63 59.49
N MET A 31 93.22 37.73 60.31
CA MET A 31 93.67 36.61 61.16
C MET A 31 92.61 36.22 62.19
N LYS A 32 91.93 37.19 62.81
CA LYS A 32 90.82 36.94 63.75
C LYS A 32 89.63 36.28 63.04
N CYS A 33 89.29 36.71 61.83
CA CYS A 33 88.21 36.09 61.03
C CYS A 33 88.56 34.65 60.64
N ARG A 34 89.81 34.40 60.17
CA ARG A 34 90.28 33.06 59.84
C ARG A 34 90.31 32.11 61.05
N ARG A 35 90.54 32.63 62.26
CA ARG A 35 90.50 31.85 63.51
C ARG A 35 89.09 31.68 64.08
N GLY A 36 88.07 32.27 63.46
CA GLY A 36 86.71 32.27 64.02
C GLY A 36 86.65 33.01 65.36
N VAL A 37 87.26 34.19 65.46
CA VAL A 37 87.15 35.07 66.65
C VAL A 37 86.25 36.26 66.36
N VAL A 38 86.25 36.75 65.12
CA VAL A 38 85.46 37.89 64.65
C VAL A 38 84.76 37.48 63.36
N ASP A 39 83.47 37.79 63.26
CA ASP A 39 82.67 37.50 62.08
C ASP A 39 83.09 38.34 60.85
N HIS A 40 82.75 37.88 59.66
CA HIS A 40 83.06 38.53 58.39
C HIS A 40 81.92 38.35 57.39
N ASP A 41 81.85 39.22 56.39
CA ASP A 41 80.92 39.04 55.27
C ASP A 41 81.58 38.30 54.09
N VAL A 42 80.75 37.78 53.19
CA VAL A 42 81.15 37.14 51.93
C VAL A 42 80.72 37.97 50.70
N LEU A 43 80.38 39.25 50.91
CA LEU A 43 79.74 40.08 49.90
C LEU A 43 80.72 40.42 48.76
N ALA A 44 80.37 40.05 47.54
CA ALA A 44 81.15 40.33 46.34
C ALA A 44 80.25 40.79 45.18
N PHE A 45 80.67 41.86 44.50
CA PHE A 45 79.97 42.42 43.34
C PHE A 45 80.78 42.17 42.07
N TYR A 46 80.29 41.30 41.20
CA TYR A 46 80.94 40.97 39.92
C TYR A 46 80.22 41.68 38.78
N SER A 47 80.74 42.84 38.36
CA SER A 47 80.18 43.65 37.27
C SER A 47 80.76 43.25 35.91
N LYS A 48 79.87 42.82 35.00
CA LYS A 48 80.17 42.51 33.59
C LYS A 48 79.07 43.06 32.65
N PRO A 49 78.97 44.40 32.50
CA PRO A 49 77.96 45.02 31.65
C PRO A 49 78.24 44.76 30.16
N SER A 50 77.22 44.94 29.31
CA SER A 50 77.40 44.89 27.86
C SER A 50 78.08 46.14 27.29
N GLY A 51 78.08 47.26 28.04
CA GLY A 51 78.78 48.49 27.69
C GLY A 51 80.10 48.68 28.48
N ASP A 52 80.77 49.81 28.28
CA ASP A 52 82.11 50.09 28.86
C ASP A 52 82.08 50.60 30.32
N ILE A 53 80.90 50.84 30.89
CA ILE A 53 80.75 51.47 32.22
C ILE A 53 80.28 50.44 33.26
N ASN A 54 81.16 50.08 34.19
CA ASN A 54 80.83 49.16 35.29
C ASN A 54 80.03 49.81 36.41
N ALA A 55 80.31 51.08 36.73
CA ALA A 55 79.62 51.82 37.78
C ALA A 55 79.77 53.35 37.62
N VAL A 56 78.77 54.10 38.09
CA VAL A 56 78.72 55.57 38.10
C VAL A 56 78.48 56.07 39.52
N LEU A 57 79.40 56.86 40.07
CA LEU A 57 79.25 57.48 41.39
C LEU A 57 78.59 58.86 41.25
N ASN A 58 77.41 59.04 41.82
CA ASN A 58 76.80 60.34 41.96
C ASN A 58 77.40 61.08 43.16
N LEU A 59 78.03 62.24 42.91
CA LEU A 59 78.72 63.00 43.95
C LEU A 59 77.77 63.76 44.88
N LYS A 60 76.48 63.93 44.52
CA LYS A 60 75.47 64.64 45.33
C LYS A 60 74.95 63.78 46.47
N ASP A 61 74.52 62.56 46.16
CA ASP A 61 73.94 61.60 47.12
C ASP A 61 74.92 60.51 47.56
N LYS A 62 76.10 60.42 46.91
CA LYS A 62 77.13 59.40 47.14
C LYS A 62 76.65 57.97 46.81
N LEU A 63 75.66 57.83 45.94
CA LEU A 63 75.21 56.53 45.41
C LEU A 63 76.09 56.09 44.25
N LEU A 64 76.59 54.85 44.31
CA LEU A 64 77.32 54.18 43.27
C LEU A 64 76.37 53.25 42.50
N ASN A 65 75.88 53.69 41.35
CA ASN A 65 75.04 52.88 40.48
C ASN A 65 75.93 51.90 39.73
N MET A 66 75.66 50.60 39.85
CA MET A 66 76.45 49.53 39.25
C MET A 66 75.65 48.80 38.19
N GLU A 67 76.31 48.38 37.10
CA GLU A 67 75.69 47.65 36.00
C GLU A 67 76.35 46.29 35.76
N GLY A 68 75.62 45.37 35.12
CA GLY A 68 76.10 44.04 34.74
C GLY A 68 76.31 43.10 35.92
N ILE A 69 75.56 43.26 37.01
CA ILE A 69 75.59 42.37 38.18
C ILE A 69 74.63 41.21 37.95
N ALA A 70 75.15 40.03 37.60
CA ALA A 70 74.32 38.86 37.35
C ALA A 70 73.68 38.28 38.63
N GLN A 71 74.47 38.17 39.70
CA GLN A 71 74.04 37.62 40.98
C GLN A 71 74.97 38.11 42.09
N ILE A 72 74.43 38.31 43.29
CA ILE A 72 75.17 38.58 44.52
C ILE A 72 74.84 37.46 45.50
N GLN A 73 75.86 36.80 46.03
CA GLN A 73 75.69 35.86 47.14
C GLN A 73 75.87 36.62 48.45
N VAL A 74 74.78 36.76 49.21
CA VAL A 74 74.78 37.54 50.47
C VAL A 74 75.09 36.65 51.66
N SER A 75 74.53 35.43 51.69
CA SER A 75 74.87 34.39 52.66
C SER A 75 74.99 33.04 51.97
N GLN A 76 76.14 32.38 52.15
CA GLN A 76 76.33 31.02 51.64
C GLN A 76 75.65 29.98 52.55
N ALA A 77 75.70 30.18 53.87
CA ALA A 77 75.14 29.22 54.83
C ALA A 77 73.61 29.20 54.81
N GLN A 78 73.00 30.37 54.60
CA GLN A 78 71.54 30.53 54.56
C GLN A 78 70.98 30.52 53.12
N GLU A 79 71.83 30.20 52.14
CA GLU A 79 71.49 30.13 50.72
C GLU A 79 70.74 31.37 50.19
N VAL A 80 71.24 32.57 50.53
CA VAL A 80 70.62 33.85 50.12
C VAL A 80 71.36 34.48 48.94
N TYR A 81 70.65 34.61 47.82
CA TYR A 81 71.14 35.16 46.56
C TYR A 81 70.24 36.28 46.05
N ILE A 82 70.85 37.36 45.58
CA ILE A 82 70.15 38.48 44.95
C ILE A 82 70.48 38.50 43.46
N ARG A 83 69.46 38.59 42.60
CA ARG A 83 69.57 38.77 41.15
C ARG A 83 68.91 40.09 40.76
N PRO A 84 69.69 41.17 40.61
CA PRO A 84 69.13 42.46 40.24
C PRO A 84 68.54 42.45 38.83
N LYS A 85 67.37 43.06 38.65
CA LYS A 85 66.68 43.22 37.36
C LYS A 85 67.55 44.05 36.42
N GLY A 86 67.79 43.55 35.22
CA GLY A 86 68.72 44.17 34.26
C GLY A 86 70.18 44.21 34.74
N GLY A 87 70.51 43.53 35.85
CA GLY A 87 71.83 43.57 36.47
C GLY A 87 72.20 44.93 37.07
N GLN A 88 71.22 45.73 37.49
CA GLN A 88 71.41 47.08 38.02
C GLN A 88 71.13 47.17 39.52
N LEU A 89 71.98 47.88 40.26
CA LEU A 89 71.74 48.22 41.68
C LEU A 89 72.40 49.56 42.04
N ALA A 90 71.94 50.19 43.12
CA ALA A 90 72.53 51.41 43.67
C ALA A 90 73.17 51.14 45.04
N LEU A 91 74.50 51.15 45.11
CA LEU A 91 75.28 50.95 46.32
C LEU A 91 75.50 52.27 47.06
N GLY A 92 75.05 52.33 48.30
CA GLY A 92 75.17 53.46 49.20
C GLY A 92 76.24 53.29 50.29
N LYS A 93 76.17 54.16 51.30
CA LYS A 93 77.09 54.16 52.45
C LYS A 93 76.99 52.84 53.23
N ASN A 94 78.11 52.40 53.77
CA ASN A 94 78.22 51.18 54.59
C ASN A 94 77.78 49.88 53.88
N ARG A 95 77.88 49.83 52.55
CA ARG A 95 77.48 48.66 51.73
C ARG A 95 75.97 48.40 51.70
N ASN A 96 75.14 49.34 52.17
CA ASN A 96 73.70 49.29 51.93
C ASN A 96 73.45 49.44 50.43
N PHE A 97 72.48 48.74 49.85
CA PHE A 97 72.13 48.92 48.44
C PHE A 97 70.65 48.71 48.17
N THR A 98 70.16 49.37 47.13
CA THR A 98 68.78 49.23 46.65
C THR A 98 68.77 48.58 45.27
N PHE A 99 67.77 47.76 45.00
CA PHE A 99 67.64 47.02 43.75
C PHE A 99 66.20 46.61 43.48
N ASP A 100 65.88 46.45 42.20
CA ASP A 100 64.71 45.69 41.75
C ASP A 100 65.19 44.30 41.33
N GLY A 101 64.31 43.30 41.34
CA GLY A 101 64.65 41.97 40.82
C GLY A 101 64.16 40.84 41.70
N GLU A 102 65.05 39.91 41.99
CA GLU A 102 64.72 38.64 42.64
C GLU A 102 65.67 38.35 43.81
N VAL A 103 65.11 37.89 44.92
CA VAL A 103 65.83 37.41 46.10
C VAL A 103 65.45 35.96 46.33
N GLU A 104 66.40 35.06 46.20
CA GLU A 104 66.26 33.65 46.59
C GLU A 104 66.81 33.49 48.01
N ALA A 105 66.01 32.95 48.92
CA ALA A 105 66.38 32.72 50.32
C ALA A 105 65.90 31.32 50.74
N GLY A 106 66.83 30.37 50.79
CA GLY A 106 66.50 28.96 51.00
C GLY A 106 65.50 28.46 49.97
N ARG A 107 64.32 28.05 50.43
CA ARG A 107 63.22 27.55 49.58
C ARG A 107 62.28 28.65 49.08
N PHE A 108 62.49 29.90 49.47
CA PHE A 108 61.65 31.03 49.12
C PHE A 108 62.27 31.88 48.01
N ASN A 109 61.41 32.51 47.22
CA ASN A 109 61.80 33.39 46.13
C ASN A 109 60.90 34.61 46.09
N LEU A 110 61.47 35.78 46.39
CA LEU A 110 60.80 37.06 46.35
C LEU A 110 61.15 37.76 45.05
N LYS A 111 60.14 38.12 44.25
CA LYS A 111 60.32 38.90 43.02
C LYS A 111 59.53 40.19 43.11
N GLY A 112 60.20 41.32 43.00
CA GLY A 112 59.60 42.61 43.29
C GLY A 112 60.49 43.79 42.89
N ASN A 113 60.08 44.96 43.35
CA ASN A 113 60.80 46.22 43.14
C ASN A 113 61.03 46.92 44.49
N ASP A 114 61.98 47.86 44.54
CA ASP A 114 62.34 48.65 45.74
C ASP A 114 62.79 47.77 46.94
N PHE A 115 63.61 46.73 46.68
CA PHE A 115 64.29 46.02 47.76
C PHE A 115 65.43 46.85 48.33
N ARG A 116 65.62 46.80 49.65
CA ARG A 116 66.65 47.58 50.36
C ARG A 116 67.49 46.68 51.26
N PHE A 117 68.72 46.40 50.86
CA PHE A 117 69.65 45.66 51.71
C PHE A 117 70.29 46.58 52.75
N GLU A 118 70.12 46.23 54.03
CA GLU A 118 70.66 46.94 55.20
C GLU A 118 71.80 46.11 55.82
N TYR A 119 73.04 46.56 55.64
CA TYR A 119 74.22 45.76 55.99
C TYR A 119 74.38 45.55 57.51
N ASP A 120 74.13 46.57 58.34
CA ASP A 120 74.34 46.47 59.79
C ASP A 120 73.34 45.52 60.48
N GLN A 121 72.11 45.48 59.97
CA GLN A 121 71.03 44.60 60.42
C GLN A 121 71.04 43.24 59.70
N PHE A 122 71.80 43.12 58.61
CA PHE A 122 71.89 41.94 57.76
C PHE A 122 70.51 41.44 57.29
N GLN A 123 69.69 42.38 56.79
CA GLN A 123 68.33 42.13 56.33
C GLN A 123 68.04 42.84 55.00
N ILE A 124 66.95 42.46 54.35
CA ILE A 124 66.40 43.10 53.16
C ILE A 124 65.01 43.63 53.48
N GLY A 125 64.80 44.93 53.35
CA GLY A 125 63.46 45.53 53.33
C GLY A 125 62.74 45.16 52.03
N VAL A 126 61.50 44.71 52.17
CA VAL A 126 60.61 44.25 51.10
C VAL A 126 59.43 45.22 51.02
N ASN A 127 59.36 46.03 49.97
CA ASN A 127 58.26 47.00 49.83
C ASN A 127 57.04 46.39 49.13
N GLN A 128 57.26 45.66 48.03
CA GLN A 128 56.21 44.93 47.34
C GLN A 128 56.82 43.79 46.53
N ALA A 129 56.51 42.55 46.88
CA ALA A 129 57.02 41.37 46.20
C ALA A 129 55.98 40.28 46.03
N SER A 130 56.11 39.52 44.93
CA SER A 130 55.50 38.20 44.80
C SER A 130 56.43 37.17 45.43
N CYS A 131 55.89 36.37 46.34
CA CYS A 131 56.59 35.33 47.07
C CYS A 131 56.20 33.95 46.54
N ARG A 132 57.19 33.20 46.08
CA ARG A 132 57.06 31.79 45.67
C ARG A 132 57.80 30.89 46.64
N ILE A 133 57.21 29.73 46.91
CA ILE A 133 57.70 28.79 47.92
C ILE A 133 57.99 27.44 47.26
N LYS A 134 59.13 26.83 47.57
CA LYS A 134 59.43 25.43 47.21
C LYS A 134 59.09 24.52 48.39
N VAL A 135 58.36 23.44 48.11
CA VAL A 135 57.96 22.43 49.09
C VAL A 135 58.49 21.06 48.69
N GLY A 136 58.71 20.18 49.66
CA GLY A 136 59.12 18.80 49.38
C GLY A 136 57.95 17.99 48.84
N ARG A 137 58.17 17.16 47.82
CA ARG A 137 57.19 16.18 47.39
C ARG A 137 57.07 15.07 48.44
N PRO A 138 55.85 14.72 48.88
CA PRO A 138 55.67 13.62 49.81
C PRO A 138 56.31 12.33 49.26
N GLU A 139 57.10 11.66 50.10
CA GLU A 139 57.69 10.33 49.82
C GLU A 139 58.63 10.24 48.60
N GLU A 140 58.96 11.36 47.95
CA GLU A 140 59.94 11.43 46.87
C GLU A 140 61.27 11.99 47.40
N PHE A 141 62.31 11.13 47.41
CA PHE A 141 63.67 11.51 47.76
C PHE A 141 64.61 11.33 46.58
N ASP A 142 65.57 12.23 46.45
CA ASP A 142 66.65 12.11 45.47
C ASP A 142 67.62 10.96 45.84
N VAL A 143 68.57 10.68 44.95
CA VAL A 143 69.59 9.61 45.15
C VAL A 143 70.46 9.84 46.41
N ARG A 144 70.43 11.05 46.99
CA ARG A 144 71.17 11.44 48.18
C ARG A 144 70.30 11.47 49.44
N GLY A 145 69.02 11.10 49.34
CA GLY A 145 68.08 11.06 50.46
C GLY A 145 67.44 12.40 50.81
N ASN A 146 67.56 13.44 49.95
CA ASN A 146 66.90 14.73 50.16
C ASN A 146 65.52 14.75 49.50
N PRO A 147 64.51 15.42 50.08
CA PRO A 147 63.21 15.57 49.44
C PRO A 147 63.31 16.25 48.06
N VAL A 148 62.60 15.71 47.07
CA VAL A 148 62.48 16.35 45.74
C VAL A 148 61.61 17.60 45.88
N LEU A 149 62.18 18.77 45.59
CA LEU A 149 61.46 20.04 45.75
C LEU A 149 60.61 20.39 44.53
N THR A 150 59.44 20.99 44.76
CA THR A 150 58.56 21.53 43.72
C THR A 150 58.00 22.89 44.12
N TRP A 151 57.63 23.71 43.14
CA TRP A 151 57.05 25.03 43.40
C TRP A 151 55.59 24.92 43.80
N VAL A 152 55.21 25.64 44.86
CA VAL A 152 53.81 25.96 45.12
C VAL A 152 53.27 26.75 43.94
N ARG A 153 52.11 26.34 43.44
CA ARG A 153 51.52 26.85 42.19
C ARG A 153 50.94 28.25 42.34
N THR A 154 50.42 28.57 43.51
CA THR A 154 49.81 29.86 43.85
C THR A 154 50.81 30.72 44.64
N PRO A 155 51.37 31.79 44.06
CA PRO A 155 52.22 32.71 44.80
C PRO A 155 51.40 33.56 45.78
N ILE A 156 52.06 34.06 46.83
CA ILE A 156 51.52 35.13 47.67
C ILE A 156 52.02 36.44 47.06
N GLU A 157 51.10 37.28 46.61
CA GLU A 157 51.39 38.57 45.98
C GLU A 157 51.28 39.72 46.97
N GLU A 158 51.93 40.84 46.65
CA GLU A 158 51.88 42.08 47.44
C GLU A 158 52.47 41.93 48.85
N VAL A 159 53.44 41.03 49.03
CA VAL A 159 54.17 40.88 50.30
C VAL A 159 54.98 42.14 50.59
N THR A 160 54.76 42.75 51.76
CA THR A 160 55.51 43.89 52.31
C THR A 160 56.08 43.51 53.68
N GLY A 161 57.28 43.98 54.03
CA GLY A 161 57.94 43.70 55.32
C GLY A 161 59.46 43.54 55.24
N THR A 162 60.02 42.53 55.92
CA THR A 162 61.47 42.32 56.04
C THR A 162 61.88 40.86 55.88
N LEU A 163 62.97 40.63 55.16
CA LEU A 163 63.68 39.35 55.11
C LEU A 163 64.99 39.46 55.90
N GLU A 164 65.02 38.89 57.09
CA GLU A 164 66.23 38.79 57.91
C GLU A 164 67.08 37.61 57.42
N ILE A 165 68.30 37.87 56.98
CA ILE A 165 69.14 36.87 56.30
C ILE A 165 69.80 35.93 57.30
N ASP A 166 70.41 36.50 58.36
CA ASP A 166 71.05 35.79 59.47
C ASP A 166 71.16 36.78 60.65
N ASN A 167 71.63 36.31 61.80
CA ASN A 167 71.98 37.18 62.91
C ASN A 167 73.07 38.19 62.49
N PRO A 168 72.97 39.49 62.83
CA PRO A 168 73.98 40.51 62.50
C PRO A 168 75.41 40.21 62.96
N LYS A 169 75.60 39.26 63.88
CA LYS A 169 76.91 38.79 64.37
C LYS A 169 77.37 37.47 63.71
N ASN A 170 76.67 37.00 62.67
CA ASN A 170 76.89 35.75 61.95
C ASN A 170 76.75 35.90 60.42
N MET A 171 77.19 37.02 59.85
CA MET A 171 77.18 37.28 58.40
C MET A 171 77.95 36.24 57.57
N SER A 172 78.94 35.55 58.16
CA SER A 172 79.67 34.47 57.48
C SER A 172 78.98 33.10 57.58
N GLY A 173 77.96 32.95 58.43
CA GLY A 173 77.23 31.69 58.61
C GLY A 173 77.97 30.58 59.37
N TRP A 174 79.19 30.83 59.85
CA TRP A 174 79.96 29.85 60.63
C TRP A 174 79.32 29.40 61.96
N LYS A 175 78.29 30.11 62.45
CA LYS A 175 77.48 29.74 63.62
C LYS A 175 76.01 29.45 63.28
N SER A 176 75.68 29.14 62.03
CA SER A 176 74.29 28.88 61.61
C SER A 176 73.63 27.73 62.38
N ASP A 177 74.39 26.73 62.86
CA ASP A 177 73.88 25.65 63.73
C ASP A 177 73.26 26.15 65.06
N PHE A 178 73.61 27.36 65.51
CA PHE A 178 73.02 28.00 66.71
C PHE A 178 71.88 28.96 66.38
N PHE A 179 71.77 29.40 65.13
CA PHE A 179 70.82 30.40 64.65
C PHE A 179 69.90 29.77 63.60
N THR A 180 69.26 28.65 63.97
CA THR A 180 68.48 27.80 63.06
C THR A 180 67.19 28.44 62.55
N GLN A 181 66.73 29.53 63.17
CA GLN A 181 65.53 30.26 62.75
C GLN A 181 65.75 31.14 61.51
N TYR A 182 66.99 31.45 61.14
CA TYR A 182 67.26 32.26 59.94
C TYR A 182 67.33 31.39 58.68
N PRO A 183 66.96 31.93 57.50
CA PRO A 183 66.34 33.24 57.26
C PRO A 183 64.91 33.33 57.81
N ILE A 184 64.47 34.56 58.13
CA ILE A 184 63.11 34.87 58.61
C ILE A 184 62.45 35.86 57.65
N LEU A 185 61.26 35.54 57.15
CA LEU A 185 60.42 36.46 56.40
C LEU A 185 59.27 36.93 57.28
N THR A 186 59.21 38.24 57.53
CA THR A 186 58.12 38.90 58.23
C THR A 186 57.32 39.75 57.24
N SER A 187 56.05 39.43 57.07
CA SER A 187 55.09 40.27 56.34
C SER A 187 54.33 41.17 57.31
N THR A 188 54.25 42.47 57.01
CA THR A 188 53.71 43.49 57.93
C THR A 188 52.33 44.02 57.57
N GLU A 189 51.89 43.85 56.33
CA GLU A 189 50.58 44.28 55.82
C GLU A 189 49.85 43.08 55.19
N GLU A 190 48.59 43.28 54.80
CA GLU A 190 47.80 42.26 54.09
C GLU A 190 48.45 41.93 52.74
N SER A 191 48.48 40.65 52.42
CA SER A 191 48.94 40.13 51.12
C SER A 191 47.86 39.26 50.49
N TYR A 192 48.01 38.87 49.24
CA TYR A 192 46.91 38.25 48.49
C TYR A 192 47.32 36.99 47.74
N VAL A 193 46.40 36.02 47.69
CA VAL A 193 46.47 34.89 46.78
C VAL A 193 45.34 35.01 45.77
N TYR A 194 45.68 35.02 44.49
CA TYR A 194 44.74 35.16 43.38
C TYR A 194 44.54 33.84 42.63
N TYR A 195 43.33 33.65 42.11
CA TYR A 195 42.90 32.44 41.39
C TYR A 195 42.43 32.77 39.96
N ASP A 196 42.86 33.92 39.41
CA ASP A 196 42.42 34.45 38.11
C ASP A 196 43.26 33.95 36.91
N ALA A 197 44.15 32.99 37.15
CA ALA A 197 44.98 32.41 36.10
C ALA A 197 44.12 31.69 35.05
N PRO A 198 44.42 31.82 33.74
CA PRO A 198 43.71 31.09 32.69
C PRO A 198 43.72 29.56 32.84
N THR A 199 44.64 29.00 33.64
CA THR A 199 44.65 27.56 33.92
C THR A 199 43.63 27.14 34.97
N ILE A 200 43.09 28.07 35.76
CA ILE A 200 42.08 27.83 36.79
C ILE A 200 40.73 28.27 36.22
N GLN A 201 39.89 27.30 35.82
CA GLN A 201 38.56 27.55 35.25
C GLN A 201 38.55 28.66 34.18
N GLN A 202 39.55 28.67 33.29
CA GLN A 202 39.69 29.65 32.20
C GLN A 202 39.74 31.13 32.65
N GLY A 203 40.12 31.39 33.90
CA GLY A 203 40.18 32.75 34.46
C GLY A 203 38.83 33.32 34.90
N ALA A 204 37.84 32.47 35.17
CA ALA A 204 36.50 32.89 35.61
C ALA A 204 36.52 33.68 36.95
N TYR A 205 37.53 33.46 37.80
CA TYR A 205 37.66 34.11 39.10
C TYR A 205 38.35 35.48 39.00
N HIS A 206 37.61 36.54 38.74
CA HIS A 206 38.18 37.90 38.71
C HIS A 206 38.73 38.33 40.08
N ARG A 207 40.01 38.75 40.12
CA ARG A 207 40.76 39.13 41.32
C ARG A 207 40.07 40.16 42.24
N ASP A 208 39.26 41.07 41.71
CA ASP A 208 38.57 42.09 42.53
C ASP A 208 37.39 41.52 43.34
N ARG A 209 36.83 40.39 42.89
CA ARG A 209 35.65 39.75 43.48
C ARG A 209 35.98 38.42 44.16
N PHE A 210 36.96 37.69 43.66
CA PHE A 210 37.38 36.40 44.17
C PHE A 210 38.89 36.40 44.43
N ASN A 211 39.28 36.51 45.71
CA ASN A 211 40.67 36.48 46.15
C ASN A 211 40.73 36.06 47.62
N TYR A 212 41.91 35.63 48.06
CA TYR A 212 42.16 35.36 49.47
C TYR A 212 43.07 36.46 50.04
N ALA A 213 42.57 37.17 51.05
CA ALA A 213 43.33 38.15 51.81
C ALA A 213 44.06 37.45 52.95
N VAL A 214 45.39 37.41 52.87
CA VAL A 214 46.30 36.81 53.83
C VAL A 214 46.66 37.84 54.90
N GLU A 215 46.44 37.49 56.17
CA GLU A 215 46.84 38.31 57.32
C GLU A 215 48.37 38.41 57.43
N PRO A 216 48.93 39.47 58.05
CA PRO A 216 50.36 39.58 58.31
C PRO A 216 50.93 38.33 58.99
N PHE A 217 52.00 37.77 58.44
CA PHE A 217 52.57 36.48 58.87
C PHE A 217 54.08 36.54 59.09
N VAL A 218 54.59 35.61 59.89
CA VAL A 218 56.03 35.41 60.11
C VAL A 218 56.36 33.95 59.82
N ILE A 219 57.35 33.72 58.96
CA ILE A 219 57.91 32.38 58.69
C ILE A 219 59.40 32.43 59.00
N ASP A 220 59.85 31.52 59.86
CA ASP A 220 61.27 31.28 60.14
C ASP A 220 61.77 30.01 59.44
N SER A 221 63.08 29.78 59.49
CA SER A 221 63.74 28.59 58.90
C SER A 221 63.37 28.36 57.44
N LEU A 222 63.45 29.41 56.62
CA LEU A 222 63.07 29.42 55.20
C LEU A 222 63.80 28.36 54.34
N ASP A 223 64.88 27.78 54.83
CA ASP A 223 65.68 26.72 54.21
C ASP A 223 65.25 25.29 54.64
N ASN A 224 64.60 25.11 55.80
CA ASN A 224 64.35 23.81 56.42
C ASN A 224 62.99 23.64 57.14
N PHE A 225 61.93 24.30 56.66
CA PHE A 225 60.56 24.10 57.18
C PHE A 225 59.90 22.78 56.70
N SER A 226 58.88 22.31 57.43
CA SER A 226 58.03 21.19 57.00
C SER A 226 56.79 21.68 56.25
N ASN A 227 56.29 20.91 55.29
CA ASN A 227 55.13 21.32 54.48
C ASN A 227 53.86 21.64 55.33
N LYS A 228 53.73 21.04 56.52
CA LYS A 228 52.59 21.27 57.42
C LYS A 228 52.63 22.63 58.11
N ASP A 229 53.80 23.26 58.13
CA ASP A 229 54.02 24.56 58.76
C ASP A 229 53.61 25.72 57.83
N LEU A 230 53.33 25.44 56.55
CA LEU A 230 52.77 26.42 55.61
C LEU A 230 51.27 26.60 55.86
N ARG A 231 50.95 27.50 56.79
CA ARG A 231 49.58 27.93 57.11
C ARG A 231 49.49 29.44 57.12
N PHE A 232 48.51 29.99 56.41
CA PHE A 232 48.29 31.42 56.25
C PHE A 232 46.86 31.78 56.66
N ASP A 233 46.72 32.39 57.83
CA ASP A 233 45.41 32.86 58.31
C ASP A 233 44.90 34.02 57.44
N GLY A 234 43.58 34.15 57.30
CA GLY A 234 42.98 35.11 56.38
C GLY A 234 41.52 34.85 56.04
N LEU A 235 41.06 35.53 54.98
CA LEU A 235 39.68 35.55 54.52
C LEU A 235 39.61 35.32 53.01
N LEU A 236 38.82 34.32 52.60
CA LEU A 236 38.40 34.19 51.20
C LEU A 236 37.24 35.15 50.94
N LYS A 237 37.45 36.11 50.05
CA LYS A 237 36.37 36.84 49.40
C LYS A 237 35.77 35.95 48.32
N ALA A 238 34.56 35.45 48.52
CA ALA A 238 33.99 34.38 47.69
C ALA A 238 33.14 34.87 46.50
N GLY A 239 33.15 36.17 46.20
CA GLY A 239 32.55 36.73 44.98
C GLY A 239 31.04 36.52 44.84
N ASN A 240 30.31 36.50 45.97
CA ASN A 240 28.89 36.14 46.09
C ASN A 240 28.52 34.70 45.74
N ILE A 241 29.47 33.82 45.40
CA ILE A 241 29.18 32.40 45.19
C ILE A 241 28.58 31.80 46.47
N VAL A 242 29.28 32.03 47.58
CA VAL A 242 28.88 31.73 48.96
C VAL A 242 29.30 32.93 49.83
N PRO A 243 28.89 33.02 51.11
CA PRO A 243 29.41 34.02 52.03
C PRO A 243 30.94 33.93 52.16
N ASP A 244 31.59 35.06 52.45
CA ASP A 244 33.04 35.10 52.65
C ASP A 244 33.50 34.12 53.75
N ILE A 245 34.60 33.41 53.49
CA ILE A 245 35.02 32.28 54.30
C ILE A 245 36.28 32.62 55.09
N VAL A 246 36.18 32.60 56.42
CA VAL A 246 37.34 32.64 57.32
C VAL A 246 37.85 31.21 57.51
N GLU A 247 38.90 30.83 56.77
CA GLU A 247 39.57 29.53 56.88
C GLU A 247 41.02 29.66 56.40
N PRO A 248 42.03 29.23 57.19
CA PRO A 248 43.44 29.40 56.82
C PRO A 248 43.83 28.61 55.58
N LEU A 249 44.63 29.23 54.69
CA LEU A 249 45.24 28.51 53.57
C LEU A 249 46.34 27.57 54.07
N GLY A 250 46.30 26.33 53.61
CA GLY A 250 47.35 25.33 53.74
C GLY A 250 47.79 24.80 52.38
N LEU A 251 48.82 23.94 52.38
CA LEU A 251 49.28 23.27 51.17
C LEU A 251 48.33 22.12 50.77
N MET A 252 47.72 22.23 49.58
CA MET A 252 46.83 21.24 48.99
C MET A 252 47.60 20.13 48.25
N PRO A 253 46.99 18.95 47.98
CA PRO A 253 47.64 17.84 47.27
C PRO A 253 48.18 18.19 45.88
N ASP A 254 47.61 19.19 45.22
CA ASP A 254 48.02 19.70 43.91
C ASP A 254 49.15 20.75 43.96
N PHE A 255 49.69 21.00 45.16
CA PHE A 255 50.69 22.01 45.48
C PHE A 255 50.19 23.47 45.33
N SER A 256 48.90 23.73 45.46
CA SER A 256 48.37 25.09 45.65
C SER A 256 48.19 25.44 47.14
N LEU A 257 48.02 26.73 47.42
CA LEU A 257 47.52 27.22 48.70
C LEU A 257 46.01 27.27 48.65
N GLY A 258 45.37 26.58 49.58
CA GLY A 258 43.95 26.29 49.55
C GLY A 258 43.42 25.85 50.90
N PHE A 259 42.14 25.49 50.97
CA PHE A 259 41.55 24.96 52.21
C PHE A 259 40.43 23.97 51.91
N THR A 260 39.95 23.31 52.96
CA THR A 260 38.72 22.53 52.91
C THR A 260 37.87 22.83 54.15
N LYS A 261 36.59 23.16 53.94
CA LYS A 261 35.67 23.57 55.00
C LYS A 261 34.28 22.96 54.80
N ALA A 262 33.70 22.40 55.85
CA ALA A 262 32.30 21.95 55.83
C ALA A 262 31.35 23.15 55.94
N THR A 263 30.22 23.09 55.24
CA THR A 263 29.14 24.09 55.37
C THR A 263 28.48 23.98 56.76
N PRO A 264 27.90 25.07 57.30
CA PRO A 264 27.13 25.01 58.54
C PRO A 264 25.85 24.16 58.39
N GLU A 265 25.20 23.86 59.52
CA GLU A 265 23.86 23.25 59.53
C GLU A 265 22.87 24.17 58.79
N GLY A 266 22.18 23.65 57.77
CA GLY A 266 21.33 24.42 56.85
C GLY A 266 22.05 24.97 55.60
N GLY A 267 23.35 24.71 55.45
CA GLY A 267 24.12 25.03 54.25
C GLY A 267 24.53 26.49 54.11
N TYR A 268 25.24 26.79 53.02
CA TYR A 268 25.51 28.16 52.61
C TYR A 268 24.47 28.64 51.58
N PRO A 269 24.00 29.89 51.69
CA PRO A 269 23.27 30.54 50.60
C PRO A 269 24.16 30.61 49.35
N LEU A 270 23.64 30.14 48.22
CA LEU A 270 24.33 30.05 46.95
C LEU A 270 23.91 31.22 46.03
N TYR A 271 24.89 31.97 45.52
CA TYR A 271 24.70 33.17 44.70
C TYR A 271 23.87 34.28 45.36
N GLY A 272 23.95 34.42 46.69
CA GLY A 272 22.97 35.18 47.45
C GLY A 272 21.82 34.26 47.84
N GLU A 273 20.58 34.58 47.49
CA GLU A 273 19.40 33.76 47.88
C GLU A 273 18.83 32.93 46.73
N HIS A 274 19.63 32.64 45.69
CA HIS A 274 19.14 31.89 44.52
C HIS A 274 19.09 30.38 44.74
N GLY A 275 19.81 29.84 45.73
CA GLY A 275 19.78 28.44 46.13
C GLY A 275 20.53 28.21 47.44
N THR A 276 20.69 26.95 47.84
CA THR A 276 21.51 26.59 49.01
C THR A 276 22.44 25.42 48.68
N MET A 277 23.65 25.44 49.25
CA MET A 277 24.65 24.39 49.11
C MET A 277 24.99 23.81 50.49
N GLU A 278 24.78 22.50 50.67
CA GLU A 278 25.14 21.75 51.87
C GLU A 278 26.23 20.71 51.55
N GLY A 279 27.33 20.69 52.30
CA GLY A 279 28.39 19.70 52.11
C GLY A 279 29.77 20.20 52.53
N GLN A 280 30.75 20.02 51.64
CA GLN A 280 32.14 20.41 51.87
C GLN A 280 32.64 21.24 50.70
N LEU A 281 33.22 22.40 51.00
CA LEU A 281 33.88 23.26 50.02
C LEU A 281 35.40 23.07 50.12
N ALA A 282 36.04 22.95 48.98
CA ALA A 282 37.49 22.92 48.79
C ALA A 282 37.90 24.04 47.83
N LEU A 283 39.00 24.71 48.15
CA LEU A 283 39.65 25.67 47.27
C LEU A 283 41.05 25.15 46.96
N ASP A 284 41.36 24.93 45.69
CA ASP A 284 42.69 24.52 45.22
C ASP A 284 42.98 25.06 43.80
N TYR A 285 43.95 24.50 43.07
CA TYR A 285 44.30 24.92 41.71
C TYR A 285 43.26 24.57 40.64
N SER A 286 42.21 23.83 41.01
CA SER A 286 41.03 23.59 40.17
C SER A 286 39.94 24.63 40.38
N GLY A 287 40.04 25.48 41.40
CA GLY A 287 39.05 26.51 41.74
C GLY A 287 38.32 26.21 43.05
N LEU A 288 37.13 26.79 43.23
CA LEU A 288 36.23 26.49 44.34
C LEU A 288 35.30 25.35 43.93
N HIS A 289 35.36 24.23 44.63
CA HIS A 289 34.59 23.03 44.30
C HIS A 289 34.27 22.18 45.53
N GLY A 290 33.52 21.09 45.37
CA GLY A 290 33.39 20.06 46.41
C GLY A 290 32.07 19.28 46.42
N PRO A 291 32.00 18.20 47.22
CA PRO A 291 30.81 17.36 47.33
C PRO A 291 29.70 18.04 48.11
N GLY A 292 28.46 17.70 47.77
CA GLY A 292 27.30 18.13 48.54
C GLY A 292 25.98 18.08 47.79
N ARG A 293 24.98 18.70 48.41
CA ARG A 293 23.62 18.84 47.93
C ARG A 293 23.33 20.30 47.59
N ILE A 294 22.83 20.53 46.38
CA ILE A 294 22.38 21.83 45.90
C ILE A 294 20.85 21.82 45.81
N GLU A 295 20.25 22.82 46.43
CA GLU A 295 18.83 23.13 46.35
C GLU A 295 18.64 24.35 45.44
N PHE A 296 17.88 24.18 44.35
CA PHE A 296 17.61 25.25 43.40
C PHE A 296 16.23 25.10 42.77
N LEU A 297 15.38 26.12 42.90
CA LEU A 297 13.96 26.07 42.49
C LEU A 297 13.22 24.90 43.16
N THR A 298 12.77 23.92 42.36
CA THR A 298 12.12 22.67 42.76
C THR A 298 13.04 21.46 42.62
N SER A 299 14.32 21.70 42.33
CA SER A 299 15.33 20.65 42.07
C SER A 299 16.28 20.47 43.25
N HIS A 300 16.55 19.19 43.54
CA HIS A 300 17.48 18.69 44.53
C HIS A 300 18.60 17.92 43.81
N ILE A 301 19.84 18.38 43.95
CA ILE A 301 21.00 17.83 43.22
C ILE A 301 22.07 17.38 44.21
N ASP A 302 22.27 16.08 44.35
CA ASP A 302 23.39 15.52 45.11
C ASP A 302 24.56 15.22 44.16
N GLY A 303 25.80 15.47 44.59
CA GLY A 303 26.98 15.15 43.78
C GLY A 303 28.26 15.02 44.60
N ASN A 304 29.24 14.33 44.01
CA ASN A 304 30.54 14.10 44.64
C ASN A 304 31.50 15.28 44.44
N ASP A 305 31.26 16.11 43.42
CA ASP A 305 32.08 17.27 43.13
C ASP A 305 31.31 18.27 42.26
N HIS A 306 31.02 19.44 42.81
CA HIS A 306 30.39 20.57 42.12
C HIS A 306 31.42 21.68 41.96
N VAL A 307 31.56 22.24 40.76
CA VAL A 307 32.45 23.38 40.51
C VAL A 307 31.65 24.67 40.57
N PHE A 308 32.10 25.60 41.42
CA PHE A 308 31.42 26.87 41.64
C PHE A 308 32.19 28.02 40.98
N LEU A 309 31.57 28.65 39.97
CA LEU A 309 32.06 29.88 39.33
C LEU A 309 31.24 31.09 39.80
N PRO A 310 31.74 32.33 39.66
CA PRO A 310 30.99 33.53 40.05
C PRO A 310 29.63 33.72 39.36
N ASP A 311 29.40 33.07 38.22
CA ASP A 311 28.18 33.20 37.40
C ASP A 311 27.39 31.90 37.23
N SER A 312 27.94 30.75 37.62
CA SER A 312 27.36 29.44 37.34
C SER A 312 27.96 28.32 38.18
N THR A 313 27.18 27.26 38.43
CA THR A 313 27.66 26.02 39.04
C THR A 313 27.43 24.86 38.08
N PHE A 314 28.37 23.94 37.96
CA PHE A 314 28.19 22.75 37.13
C PHE A 314 28.86 21.53 37.74
N GLY A 315 28.41 20.34 37.34
CA GLY A 315 28.94 19.09 37.85
C GLY A 315 28.19 17.87 37.36
N GLU A 316 28.57 16.72 37.90
CA GLU A 316 27.85 15.46 37.75
C GLU A 316 27.07 15.15 39.04
N SER A 317 25.79 14.83 38.89
CA SER A 317 24.97 14.37 40.01
C SER A 317 25.15 12.88 40.29
N THR A 318 25.00 12.50 41.56
CA THR A 318 24.80 11.12 42.03
C THR A 318 23.35 10.82 42.40
N ASN A 319 22.53 11.87 42.46
CA ASN A 319 21.08 11.81 42.53
C ASN A 319 20.52 13.18 42.10
N TYR A 320 19.50 13.15 41.25
CA TYR A 320 18.77 14.33 40.79
C TYR A 320 17.28 14.09 40.96
N VAL A 321 16.61 15.01 41.63
CA VAL A 321 15.15 14.99 41.80
C VAL A 321 14.60 16.39 41.52
N ASN A 322 13.58 16.48 40.68
CA ASN A 322 12.70 17.64 40.60
C ASN A 322 11.35 17.29 41.21
N ASP A 323 10.89 18.07 42.19
CA ASP A 323 9.56 17.93 42.77
C ASP A 323 8.48 18.50 41.84
N ALA A 324 7.33 17.84 41.79
CA ALA A 324 6.20 18.27 40.99
C ALA A 324 5.57 19.57 41.55
N VAL A 325 5.09 20.42 40.65
CA VAL A 325 4.27 21.59 40.97
C VAL A 325 2.95 21.44 40.23
N ALA A 326 1.85 21.43 40.98
CA ALA A 326 0.51 21.19 40.46
C ALA A 326 0.21 22.03 39.21
N GLY A 327 -0.12 21.36 38.10
CA GLY A 327 -0.43 21.92 36.79
C GLY A 327 0.74 22.56 36.03
N LEU A 328 1.96 22.55 36.57
CA LEU A 328 3.07 23.37 36.05
C LEU A 328 4.34 22.57 35.75
N LEU A 329 4.86 21.80 36.71
CA LEU A 329 6.15 21.10 36.58
C LEU A 329 5.98 19.61 36.94
N PRO A 330 6.55 18.68 36.16
CA PRO A 330 6.51 17.26 36.46
C PRO A 330 7.52 16.87 37.54
N VAL A 331 7.28 15.70 38.16
CA VAL A 331 8.33 15.01 38.91
C VAL A 331 9.37 14.46 37.92
N VAL A 332 10.65 14.67 38.21
CA VAL A 332 11.77 14.12 37.41
C VAL A 332 12.77 13.46 38.34
N ARG A 333 13.26 12.26 38.00
CA ARG A 333 14.26 11.52 38.79
C ARG A 333 15.36 10.97 37.90
N ALA A 334 16.60 11.05 38.36
CA ALA A 334 17.73 10.37 37.75
C ALA A 334 18.82 10.11 38.80
N LYS A 335 19.63 9.06 38.62
CA LYS A 335 20.79 8.79 39.48
C LYS A 335 22.02 9.54 39.01
N ARG A 336 22.23 9.71 37.70
CA ARG A 336 23.42 10.40 37.16
C ARG A 336 23.05 11.33 36.03
N THR A 337 23.26 12.61 36.25
CA THR A 337 23.04 13.67 35.26
C THR A 337 24.24 14.61 35.22
N VAL A 338 24.42 15.29 34.09
CA VAL A 338 25.29 16.46 34.02
C VAL A 338 24.40 17.69 34.14
N PHE A 339 24.75 18.63 35.01
CA PHE A 339 23.94 19.84 35.20
C PHE A 339 24.75 21.12 35.08
N GLY A 340 24.07 22.20 34.71
CA GLY A 340 24.55 23.57 34.71
C GLY A 340 23.49 24.49 35.32
N LEU A 341 23.84 25.12 36.45
CA LEU A 341 23.01 26.06 37.18
C LEU A 341 23.40 27.49 36.79
N HIS A 342 22.42 28.25 36.30
CA HIS A 342 22.54 29.65 35.91
C HIS A 342 21.66 30.51 36.83
N PRO A 343 22.21 30.94 37.99
CA PRO A 343 21.43 31.50 39.10
C PRO A 343 20.74 32.81 38.72
N PHE A 344 21.44 33.69 38.00
CA PHE A 344 20.94 35.01 37.62
C PHE A 344 19.86 34.97 36.53
N ASP A 345 19.76 33.85 35.80
CA ASP A 345 18.70 33.60 34.82
C ASP A 345 17.57 32.73 35.40
N SER A 346 17.66 32.35 36.68
CA SER A 346 16.76 31.38 37.34
C SER A 346 16.57 30.11 36.49
N ARG A 347 17.66 29.60 35.92
CA ARG A 347 17.65 28.47 34.98
C ARG A 347 18.55 27.34 35.48
N LEU A 348 18.03 26.12 35.43
CA LEU A 348 18.79 24.90 35.63
C LEU A 348 18.72 24.04 34.37
N ASP A 349 19.87 23.73 33.81
CA ASP A 349 20.01 22.84 32.65
C ASP A 349 20.48 21.48 33.16
N VAL A 350 19.77 20.40 32.83
CA VAL A 350 20.13 19.03 33.24
C VAL A 350 20.11 18.11 32.02
N ARG A 351 21.14 17.29 31.86
CA ARG A 351 21.27 16.36 30.75
C ARG A 351 21.46 14.93 31.24
N SER A 352 20.81 13.98 30.58
CA SER A 352 21.03 12.56 30.79
C SER A 352 22.47 12.15 30.43
N THR A 353 22.89 10.98 30.89
CA THR A 353 24.21 10.39 30.57
C THR A 353 24.02 9.14 29.73
N PRO A 354 25.05 8.64 29.01
CA PRO A 354 24.94 7.36 28.30
C PRO A 354 24.60 6.15 29.20
N THR A 355 24.68 6.31 30.52
CA THR A 355 24.42 5.26 31.50
C THR A 355 23.12 5.45 32.28
N ASP A 356 22.43 6.58 32.13
CA ASP A 356 21.22 6.90 32.89
C ASP A 356 20.36 7.95 32.20
N SER A 357 19.04 7.82 32.35
CA SER A 357 17.99 8.61 31.69
C SER A 357 17.19 9.42 32.71
N LEU A 358 16.50 10.47 32.26
CA LEU A 358 15.63 11.27 33.12
C LEU A 358 14.24 10.63 33.19
N GLN A 359 13.85 10.06 34.32
CA GLN A 359 12.52 9.47 34.52
C GLN A 359 11.49 10.56 34.86
N PHE A 360 10.34 10.56 34.20
CA PHE A 360 9.24 11.51 34.42
C PHE A 360 8.01 10.83 35.05
N PHE A 361 7.16 11.64 35.70
CA PHE A 361 5.81 11.25 36.17
C PHE A 361 5.74 10.11 37.19
N ASP A 362 6.88 9.66 37.74
CA ASP A 362 7.00 8.40 38.50
C ASP A 362 6.48 7.15 37.73
N GLU A 363 6.41 7.25 36.39
CA GLU A 363 6.11 6.15 35.47
C GLU A 363 7.39 5.69 34.75
N ASP A 364 7.34 4.61 33.96
CA ASP A 364 8.48 4.17 33.13
C ASP A 364 8.57 4.98 31.82
N VAL A 365 8.58 6.31 31.97
CA VAL A 365 8.75 7.28 30.88
C VAL A 365 10.07 7.98 31.07
N ARG A 366 10.99 7.79 30.12
CA ARG A 366 12.39 8.18 30.25
C ARG A 366 12.82 9.09 29.12
N LEU A 367 13.41 10.23 29.44
CA LEU A 367 14.01 11.14 28.47
C LEU A 367 15.52 10.91 28.39
N ASP A 368 15.97 10.51 27.21
CA ASP A 368 17.37 10.58 26.79
C ASP A 368 17.59 11.90 26.06
N GLY A 369 18.15 12.88 26.77
CA GLY A 369 18.22 14.24 26.28
C GLY A 369 18.58 15.27 27.34
N ALA A 370 18.14 16.50 27.11
CA ALA A 370 18.34 17.63 27.99
C ALA A 370 16.99 18.23 28.43
N LEU A 371 16.94 18.69 29.68
CA LEU A 371 15.85 19.46 30.25
C LEU A 371 16.35 20.84 30.67
N HIS A 372 15.48 21.83 30.56
CA HIS A 372 15.68 23.20 30.98
C HIS A 372 14.56 23.57 31.96
N LEU A 373 14.92 23.78 33.21
CA LEU A 373 14.00 24.15 34.28
C LEU A 373 14.05 25.66 34.52
N LYS A 374 12.87 26.28 34.53
CA LYS A 374 12.60 27.64 34.98
C LYS A 374 11.41 27.63 35.96
N PRO A 375 11.18 28.70 36.74
CA PRO A 375 10.06 28.74 37.70
C PRO A 375 8.69 28.50 37.06
N GLU A 376 8.47 28.97 35.84
CA GLU A 376 7.16 28.93 35.16
C GLU A 376 7.00 27.78 34.15
N ALA A 377 8.08 27.08 33.79
CA ALA A 377 8.02 26.05 32.75
C ALA A 377 9.21 25.08 32.82
N MET A 378 8.96 23.84 32.38
CA MET A 378 9.99 22.88 32.05
C MET A 378 9.94 22.58 30.56
N THR A 379 11.06 22.79 29.86
CA THR A 379 11.21 22.42 28.46
C THR A 379 12.33 21.41 28.30
N GLY A 380 12.35 20.70 27.18
CA GLY A 380 13.38 19.69 26.93
C GLY A 380 13.56 19.37 25.46
N GLN A 381 14.56 18.55 25.18
CA GLN A 381 14.86 18.04 23.84
C GLN A 381 15.49 16.66 23.96
N GLY A 382 15.22 15.77 23.01
CA GLY A 382 15.73 14.41 23.01
C GLY A 382 14.67 13.39 22.58
N VAL A 383 14.77 12.18 23.15
CA VAL A 383 13.85 11.08 22.88
C VAL A 383 13.21 10.62 24.19
N PHE A 384 11.89 10.70 24.28
CA PHE A 384 11.12 10.04 25.32
C PHE A 384 10.90 8.59 24.92
N HIS A 385 11.36 7.67 25.77
CA HIS A 385 11.09 6.25 25.70
C HIS A 385 9.93 5.91 26.64
N PHE A 386 8.90 5.29 26.08
CA PHE A 386 7.79 4.65 26.76
C PHE A 386 7.99 3.12 26.70
N GLU A 387 7.12 2.33 27.34
CA GLU A 387 7.24 0.86 27.33
C GLU A 387 7.31 0.27 25.92
N ARG A 388 6.56 0.83 24.96
CA ARG A 388 6.45 0.33 23.58
C ARG A 388 6.56 1.42 22.51
N ALA A 389 6.79 2.68 22.90
CA ALA A 389 6.78 3.80 21.98
C ALA A 389 7.99 4.72 22.21
N GLU A 390 8.37 5.44 21.17
CA GLU A 390 9.37 6.51 21.23
C GLU A 390 8.79 7.80 20.68
N LEU A 391 9.05 8.92 21.37
CA LEU A 391 8.67 10.26 20.94
C LEU A 391 9.90 11.15 20.92
N ALA A 392 10.33 11.56 19.73
CA ALA A 392 11.52 12.39 19.55
C ALA A 392 11.15 13.83 19.16
N SER A 393 11.77 14.82 19.80
CA SER A 393 11.62 16.24 19.43
C SER A 393 12.84 17.07 19.82
N GLN A 394 13.04 18.17 19.09
CA GLN A 394 14.00 19.23 19.46
C GLN A 394 13.40 20.22 20.47
N SER A 395 12.08 20.18 20.72
CA SER A 395 11.41 21.11 21.64
C SER A 395 10.17 20.49 22.25
N PHE A 396 10.31 19.99 23.46
CA PHE A 396 9.22 19.57 24.34
C PHE A 396 8.85 20.67 25.34
N SER A 397 7.58 20.75 25.67
CA SER A 397 7.03 21.46 26.82
C SER A 397 6.40 20.44 27.76
N MET A 398 6.90 20.34 28.99
CA MET A 398 6.42 19.37 29.98
C MET A 398 5.71 20.09 31.13
N LYS A 399 4.53 19.59 31.50
CA LYS A 399 3.77 20.01 32.68
C LYS A 399 3.60 18.83 33.63
N GLU A 400 2.83 18.99 34.70
CA GLU A 400 2.64 17.95 35.73
C GLU A 400 2.37 16.56 35.16
N HIS A 401 1.42 16.40 34.22
CA HIS A 401 1.06 15.12 33.57
C HIS A 401 0.91 15.24 32.03
N LEU A 402 1.61 16.20 31.40
CA LEU A 402 1.49 16.46 29.96
C LEU A 402 2.86 16.59 29.30
N ILE A 403 2.98 16.06 28.09
CA ILE A 403 4.08 16.37 27.15
C ILE A 403 3.48 16.95 25.87
N ASP A 404 3.88 18.17 25.53
CA ASP A 404 3.52 18.86 24.29
C ASP A 404 4.76 19.03 23.39
N ALA A 405 4.60 18.83 22.09
CA ALA A 405 5.61 19.17 21.08
C ALA A 405 4.94 19.70 19.80
N GLU A 406 5.43 20.83 19.28
CA GLU A 406 4.94 21.34 17.99
C GLU A 406 5.40 20.46 16.83
N VAL A 407 6.65 19.98 16.85
CA VAL A 407 7.22 19.11 15.82
C VAL A 407 7.88 17.91 16.51
N ALA A 408 7.37 16.72 16.25
CA ALA A 408 7.85 15.47 16.80
C ALA A 408 7.83 14.34 15.75
N ALA A 409 8.62 13.31 16.03
CA ALA A 409 8.54 12.01 15.38
C ALA A 409 8.07 10.99 16.42
N PHE A 410 7.13 10.12 16.04
CA PHE A 410 6.55 9.12 16.91
C PHE A 410 6.70 7.73 16.30
N GLU A 411 7.12 6.77 17.11
CA GLU A 411 7.32 5.39 16.72
C GLU A 411 6.67 4.46 17.75
N LEU A 412 5.98 3.42 17.30
CA LEU A 412 5.33 2.41 18.14
C LEU A 412 5.77 1.01 17.70
N THR A 413 6.16 0.19 18.68
CA THR A 413 6.71 -1.16 18.46
C THR A 413 5.73 -2.27 18.83
N GLY A 414 5.69 -3.31 17.98
CA GLY A 414 4.90 -4.52 18.20
C GLY A 414 5.52 -5.47 19.23
N ARG A 415 4.79 -6.51 19.66
CA ARG A 415 5.33 -7.57 20.54
C ARG A 415 6.42 -8.41 19.90
N ASP A 416 6.44 -8.50 18.58
CA ASP A 416 7.52 -9.14 17.82
C ASP A 416 8.72 -8.18 17.81
N LEU A 417 9.47 -8.20 18.92
CA LEU A 417 10.65 -7.38 19.20
C LEU A 417 11.60 -7.35 17.98
N ASN A 418 11.49 -6.30 17.16
CA ASN A 418 12.37 -5.80 16.08
C ASN A 418 11.61 -5.26 14.85
N GLU A 419 10.27 -5.26 14.83
CA GLU A 419 9.51 -4.67 13.72
C GLU A 419 8.70 -3.45 14.19
N VAL A 420 8.97 -2.31 13.54
CA VAL A 420 8.20 -1.07 13.71
C VAL A 420 6.76 -1.34 13.31
N ALA A 421 5.83 -1.20 14.26
CA ALA A 421 4.42 -1.43 13.98
C ALA A 421 3.75 -0.20 13.37
N PHE A 422 4.24 0.99 13.72
CA PHE A 422 3.77 2.28 13.23
C PHE A 422 4.86 3.35 13.44
N GLY A 423 5.08 4.23 12.45
CA GLY A 423 6.04 5.33 12.56
C GLY A 423 5.60 6.54 11.75
N THR A 424 5.86 7.74 12.25
CA THR A 424 5.56 9.00 11.56
C THR A 424 6.53 10.11 11.94
N ASP A 425 6.74 11.02 11.00
CA ASP A 425 7.59 12.20 11.14
C ASP A 425 6.77 13.47 10.96
N ASN A 426 7.20 14.56 11.60
CA ASN A 426 6.65 15.92 11.42
C ASN A 426 5.18 16.08 11.85
N VAL A 427 4.88 15.64 13.07
CA VAL A 427 3.57 15.80 13.71
C VAL A 427 3.64 16.71 14.93
N SER A 428 2.57 17.44 15.20
CA SER A 428 2.33 17.99 16.53
C SER A 428 1.87 16.86 17.46
N ALA A 429 2.33 16.86 18.70
CA ALA A 429 2.05 15.82 19.69
C ALA A 429 1.54 16.44 20.98
N HIS A 430 0.46 15.87 21.51
CA HIS A 430 -0.09 16.16 22.83
C HIS A 430 -0.29 14.84 23.57
N VAL A 431 0.51 14.59 24.61
CA VAL A 431 0.47 13.35 25.39
C VAL A 431 -0.08 13.65 26.78
N ASP A 432 -1.17 12.98 27.12
CA ASP A 432 -1.88 13.12 28.40
C ASP A 432 -1.82 11.81 29.19
N PHE A 433 -1.15 11.86 30.35
CA PHE A 433 -0.97 10.70 31.23
C PHE A 433 -2.18 10.42 32.12
N ASP A 434 -3.05 11.41 32.38
CA ASP A 434 -4.31 11.19 33.10
C ASP A 434 -5.33 10.47 32.20
N ALA A 435 -5.38 10.83 30.92
CA ALA A 435 -6.21 10.18 29.90
C ALA A 435 -5.58 8.91 29.30
N ARG A 436 -4.28 8.66 29.56
CA ARG A 436 -3.46 7.60 28.96
C ARG A 436 -3.56 7.55 27.43
N ARG A 437 -3.45 8.73 26.82
CA ARG A 437 -3.67 8.95 25.40
C ARG A 437 -2.68 9.97 24.81
N GLY A 438 -2.16 9.69 23.63
CA GLY A 438 -1.41 10.64 22.81
C GLY A 438 -2.21 11.04 21.57
N ASP A 439 -2.38 12.34 21.33
CA ASP A 439 -3.02 12.89 20.15
C ASP A 439 -1.99 13.56 19.24
N PHE A 440 -2.04 13.20 17.96
CA PHE A 440 -1.05 13.62 16.99
C PHE A 440 -1.72 14.17 15.73
N LYS A 441 -1.17 15.27 15.22
CA LYS A 441 -1.68 15.94 14.01
C LYS A 441 -0.54 16.38 13.10
N ALA A 442 -0.61 15.98 11.83
CA ALA A 442 0.37 16.32 10.81
C ALA A 442 0.27 17.78 10.36
N HIS A 443 1.42 18.41 10.04
CA HIS A 443 1.48 19.81 9.59
C HIS A 443 1.14 20.00 8.12
N ASP A 444 1.62 19.11 7.25
CA ASP A 444 1.56 19.25 5.78
C ASP A 444 0.30 18.60 5.16
N GLY A 445 -0.82 18.61 5.90
CA GLY A 445 -2.03 17.89 5.52
C GLY A 445 -1.92 16.41 5.85
N ALA A 446 -2.47 15.53 5.02
CA ALA A 446 -2.43 14.09 5.28
C ALA A 446 -1.02 13.53 5.04
N SER A 447 -0.44 12.91 6.07
CA SER A 447 0.83 12.21 6.04
C SER A 447 0.64 10.75 5.65
N THR A 448 1.65 10.18 5.01
CA THR A 448 1.65 8.77 4.65
C THR A 448 2.14 7.93 5.82
N ILE A 449 1.39 6.88 6.14
CA ILE A 449 1.60 5.97 7.25
C ILE A 449 1.74 4.56 6.69
N ASP A 450 2.85 3.90 7.01
CA ASP A 450 3.10 2.51 6.65
C ASP A 450 2.57 1.57 7.73
N LEU A 451 1.86 0.50 7.33
CA LEU A 451 1.38 -0.59 8.18
C LEU A 451 2.00 -1.92 7.69
N PRO A 452 3.30 -2.18 7.99
CA PRO A 452 4.07 -3.25 7.35
C PRO A 452 3.44 -4.64 7.54
N ALA A 453 3.02 -4.98 8.77
CA ALA A 453 2.41 -6.27 9.09
C ALA A 453 1.09 -6.54 8.33
N ILE A 454 0.37 -5.48 7.95
CA ILE A 454 -0.86 -5.56 7.16
C ILE A 454 -0.57 -5.59 5.66
N ARG A 455 0.64 -5.21 5.22
CA ARG A 455 0.97 -4.91 3.82
C ARG A 455 0.09 -3.82 3.21
N TYR A 456 -0.19 -2.79 4.00
CA TYR A 456 -0.93 -1.61 3.56
C TYR A 456 -0.19 -0.33 3.91
N GLN A 457 -0.43 0.70 3.13
CA GLN A 457 -0.02 2.06 3.38
C GLN A 457 -1.28 2.92 3.35
N CYS A 458 -1.40 3.89 4.28
CA CYS A 458 -2.53 4.80 4.31
C CYS A 458 -2.11 6.27 4.43
N THR A 459 -3.00 7.19 4.10
CA THR A 459 -2.74 8.63 4.16
C THR A 459 -3.76 9.31 5.07
N MET A 460 -3.29 9.85 6.20
CA MET A 460 -4.10 10.35 7.34
C MET A 460 -3.51 11.65 7.89
N ASP A 461 -4.31 12.56 8.44
CA ASP A 461 -3.81 13.82 9.03
C ASP A 461 -3.81 13.85 10.56
N GLU A 462 -4.62 13.01 11.20
CA GLU A 462 -4.71 12.92 12.66
C GLU A 462 -4.69 11.46 13.11
N PHE A 463 -4.03 11.18 14.24
CA PHE A 463 -4.14 9.90 14.92
C PHE A 463 -4.07 10.02 16.44
N SER A 464 -4.71 9.07 17.11
CA SER A 464 -4.73 8.95 18.57
C SER A 464 -4.18 7.60 18.99
N TRP A 465 -3.16 7.61 19.85
CA TRP A 465 -2.57 6.43 20.47
C TRP A 465 -3.15 6.23 21.87
N PHE A 466 -3.70 5.04 22.12
CA PHE A 466 -4.19 4.62 23.44
C PHE A 466 -3.15 3.72 24.09
N MET A 467 -2.53 4.21 25.17
CA MET A 467 -1.33 3.58 25.75
C MET A 467 -1.59 2.18 26.30
N ASP A 468 -2.80 1.94 26.86
CA ASP A 468 -3.16 0.67 27.52
C ASP A 468 -3.84 -0.34 26.60
N GLU A 469 -4.34 0.11 25.45
CA GLU A 469 -5.14 -0.72 24.53
C GLU A 469 -4.33 -1.24 23.32
N ASP A 470 -3.05 -0.84 23.18
CA ASP A 470 -2.21 -1.13 22.01
C ASP A 470 -2.93 -0.79 20.67
N LYS A 471 -3.67 0.31 20.71
CA LYS A 471 -4.63 0.72 19.67
C LYS A 471 -4.30 2.11 19.14
N LEU A 472 -4.39 2.25 17.82
CA LEU A 472 -4.29 3.52 17.11
C LEU A 472 -5.61 3.82 16.38
N ASP A 473 -6.22 4.96 16.66
CA ASP A 473 -7.32 5.49 15.85
C ASP A 473 -6.76 6.50 14.85
N LEU A 474 -6.96 6.23 13.56
CA LEU A 474 -6.47 7.00 12.42
C LEU A 474 -7.65 7.75 11.79
N VAL A 475 -7.47 9.03 11.49
CA VAL A 475 -8.50 9.88 10.88
C VAL A 475 -7.90 10.68 9.74
N ASN A 476 -8.65 10.78 8.64
CA ASN A 476 -8.41 11.71 7.55
C ASN A 476 -9.58 12.72 7.48
N THR A 477 -9.37 13.93 8.00
CA THR A 477 -10.38 15.00 8.02
C THR A 477 -10.51 15.75 6.70
N LEU A 478 -9.59 15.52 5.75
CA LEU A 478 -9.51 16.22 4.47
C LEU A 478 -10.37 15.57 3.37
N ILE A 479 -10.91 14.38 3.63
CA ILE A 479 -11.72 13.61 2.67
C ILE A 479 -13.16 13.48 3.16
N ASP A 480 -14.11 13.69 2.24
CA ASP A 480 -15.52 13.37 2.44
C ASP A 480 -15.92 12.26 1.46
N PRO A 481 -16.01 10.99 1.92
CA PRO A 481 -16.40 9.87 1.08
C PRO A 481 -17.79 10.04 0.44
N THR A 482 -18.69 10.79 1.07
CA THR A 482 -20.07 10.94 0.60
C THR A 482 -20.20 11.90 -0.58
N ALA A 483 -19.18 12.71 -0.83
CA ALA A 483 -19.15 13.69 -1.92
C ALA A 483 -18.57 13.14 -3.23
N MET A 484 -18.03 11.92 -3.25
CA MET A 484 -17.33 11.33 -4.40
C MET A 484 -18.22 10.39 -5.22
N SER A 485 -18.11 10.48 -6.54
CA SER A 485 -18.69 9.52 -7.47
C SER A 485 -17.85 8.23 -7.53
N PHE A 486 -18.46 7.12 -7.98
CA PHE A 486 -17.73 5.86 -8.17
C PHE A 486 -16.50 6.01 -9.08
N LYS A 487 -16.60 6.81 -10.15
CA LYS A 487 -15.49 7.01 -11.08
C LYS A 487 -14.30 7.68 -10.38
N GLU A 488 -14.55 8.59 -9.46
CA GLU A 488 -13.52 9.21 -8.61
C GLU A 488 -12.98 8.19 -7.60
N LEU A 489 -13.83 7.37 -6.99
CA LEU A 489 -13.40 6.30 -6.07
C LEU A 489 -12.57 5.20 -6.74
N SER A 490 -12.74 4.98 -8.04
CA SER A 490 -11.92 4.06 -8.85
C SER A 490 -10.56 4.65 -9.25
N ASP A 491 -10.40 5.97 -9.12
CA ASP A 491 -9.13 6.65 -9.34
C ASP A 491 -8.25 6.46 -8.10
N ARG A 492 -7.11 5.81 -8.31
CA ARG A 492 -6.12 5.57 -7.25
C ARG A 492 -5.68 6.87 -6.56
N THR A 493 -5.67 8.00 -7.27
CA THR A 493 -5.27 9.30 -6.71
C THR A 493 -6.22 9.84 -5.65
N GLN A 494 -7.46 9.36 -5.62
CA GLN A 494 -8.47 9.78 -4.64
C GLN A 494 -8.52 8.85 -3.43
N SER A 495 -7.87 7.68 -3.48
CA SER A 495 -7.84 6.75 -2.34
C SER A 495 -6.81 7.15 -1.29
N ASN A 496 -7.01 6.66 -0.08
CA ASN A 496 -6.08 6.87 1.03
C ASN A 496 -5.65 5.56 1.70
N PHE A 497 -6.10 4.40 1.22
CA PHE A 497 -5.56 3.08 1.57
C PHE A 497 -5.06 2.39 0.32
N PHE A 498 -3.83 1.86 0.41
CA PHE A 498 -3.14 1.19 -0.68
C PHE A 498 -2.53 -0.10 -0.20
N CYS A 499 -2.84 -1.20 -0.86
CA CYS A 499 -2.14 -2.47 -0.66
C CYS A 499 -0.72 -2.35 -1.23
N THR A 500 0.27 -2.79 -0.46
CA THR A 500 1.68 -2.84 -0.86
C THR A 500 2.11 -4.23 -1.33
N ASP A 501 1.21 -5.22 -1.29
CA ASP A 501 1.46 -6.57 -1.80
C ASP A 501 1.42 -6.59 -3.34
N GLU A 502 2.48 -7.12 -3.97
CA GLU A 502 2.59 -7.25 -5.43
C GLU A 502 1.53 -8.22 -6.00
N ASP A 503 1.10 -9.21 -5.22
CA ASP A 503 0.13 -10.23 -5.66
C ASP A 503 -1.32 -9.73 -5.68
N GLN A 504 -1.60 -8.54 -5.11
CA GLN A 504 -2.95 -7.95 -5.03
C GLN A 504 -3.21 -6.82 -6.05
N ASP A 505 -2.36 -6.68 -7.07
CA ASP A 505 -2.54 -5.75 -8.19
C ASP A 505 -2.73 -4.27 -7.78
N GLY A 506 -2.20 -3.87 -6.62
CA GLY A 506 -2.35 -2.51 -6.09
C GLY A 506 -3.80 -2.16 -5.73
N LEU A 507 -4.50 -3.09 -5.07
CA LEU A 507 -5.81 -2.86 -4.45
C LEU A 507 -5.78 -1.58 -3.60
N HIS A 508 -6.81 -0.76 -3.73
CA HIS A 508 -6.92 0.53 -3.05
C HIS A 508 -8.39 0.84 -2.79
N PHE A 509 -8.63 1.61 -1.74
CA PHE A 509 -9.96 2.09 -1.40
C PHE A 509 -9.85 3.35 -0.52
N LEU A 510 -11.00 4.00 -0.32
CA LEU A 510 -11.12 5.19 0.50
C LEU A 510 -11.75 4.85 1.86
N SER A 511 -11.13 5.30 2.94
CA SER A 511 -11.67 5.22 4.29
C SER A 511 -11.22 6.42 5.14
N PRO A 512 -12.13 7.28 5.61
CA PRO A 512 -11.78 8.47 6.41
C PRO A 512 -11.40 8.16 7.85
N ARG A 513 -11.67 6.94 8.32
CA ARG A 513 -11.41 6.50 9.69
C ARG A 513 -10.96 5.06 9.69
N ALA A 514 -9.92 4.76 10.43
CA ALA A 514 -9.51 3.38 10.64
C ALA A 514 -9.02 3.17 12.06
N THR A 515 -9.27 1.99 12.61
CA THR A 515 -8.71 1.56 13.88
C THR A 515 -7.69 0.47 13.61
N TYR A 516 -6.44 0.70 14.01
CA TYR A 516 -5.37 -0.27 13.92
C TYR A 516 -5.08 -0.88 15.29
N GLN A 517 -5.27 -2.19 15.40
CA GLN A 517 -4.90 -2.99 16.56
C GLN A 517 -3.52 -3.59 16.33
N VAL A 518 -2.53 -3.09 17.06
CA VAL A 518 -1.11 -3.35 16.81
C VAL A 518 -0.75 -4.81 17.04
N ASP A 519 -1.20 -5.38 18.17
CA ASP A 519 -0.87 -6.76 18.55
C ASP A 519 -1.55 -7.81 17.67
N GLU A 520 -2.80 -7.57 17.28
CA GLU A 520 -3.56 -8.50 16.42
C GLU A 520 -3.11 -8.40 14.95
N ALA A 521 -2.41 -7.33 14.57
CA ALA A 521 -2.18 -6.94 13.18
C ALA A 521 -3.50 -6.97 12.40
N VAL A 522 -4.45 -6.15 12.85
CA VAL A 522 -5.76 -5.95 12.22
C VAL A 522 -6.02 -4.46 12.08
N VAL A 523 -6.35 -4.01 10.87
CA VAL A 523 -6.88 -2.67 10.61
C VAL A 523 -8.35 -2.77 10.22
N GLU A 524 -9.20 -2.08 10.95
CA GLU A 524 -10.62 -1.92 10.66
C GLU A 524 -10.83 -0.55 10.03
N CYS A 525 -11.08 -0.53 8.73
CA CYS A 525 -11.39 0.67 7.97
C CYS A 525 -12.91 0.91 7.98
N GLN A 526 -13.32 2.11 8.35
CA GLN A 526 -14.72 2.49 8.54
C GLN A 526 -15.17 3.46 7.45
N GLN A 527 -16.48 3.52 7.21
CA GLN A 527 -17.12 4.41 6.23
C GLN A 527 -16.63 4.20 4.78
N VAL A 528 -16.32 2.96 4.41
CA VAL A 528 -15.97 2.60 3.03
C VAL A 528 -17.23 2.55 2.17
N GLN A 529 -17.37 3.53 1.28
CA GLN A 529 -18.54 3.66 0.41
C GLN A 529 -18.59 2.59 -0.69
N SER A 530 -17.45 2.35 -1.34
CA SER A 530 -17.31 1.36 -2.41
C SER A 530 -15.85 1.02 -2.65
N ILE A 531 -15.62 -0.17 -3.18
CA ILE A 531 -14.32 -0.65 -3.65
C ILE A 531 -14.47 -0.99 -5.13
N ALA A 532 -13.61 -0.43 -5.97
CA ALA A 532 -13.54 -0.77 -7.39
C ALA A 532 -12.67 -2.02 -7.56
N VAL A 533 -13.25 -3.11 -8.08
CA VAL A 533 -12.56 -4.39 -8.28
C VAL A 533 -12.93 -4.98 -9.63
N ALA A 534 -11.93 -5.31 -10.45
CA ALA A 534 -12.11 -5.76 -11.83
C ALA A 534 -12.99 -4.80 -12.64
N ASP A 535 -14.17 -5.25 -13.09
CA ASP A 535 -15.19 -4.47 -13.78
C ASP A 535 -16.40 -4.13 -12.90
N ALA A 536 -16.30 -4.29 -11.57
CA ALA A 536 -17.43 -4.14 -10.66
C ALA A 536 -17.18 -3.09 -9.56
N GLU A 537 -18.28 -2.47 -9.14
CA GLU A 537 -18.36 -1.66 -7.92
C GLU A 537 -18.91 -2.52 -6.79
N VAL A 538 -18.11 -2.77 -5.76
CA VAL A 538 -18.53 -3.52 -4.56
C VAL A 538 -18.75 -2.54 -3.40
N LYS A 539 -19.98 -2.44 -2.90
CA LYS A 539 -20.36 -1.62 -1.74
C LYS A 539 -20.50 -2.50 -0.50
N PRO A 540 -19.65 -2.36 0.52
CA PRO A 540 -19.79 -3.08 1.78
C PRO A 540 -21.15 -2.80 2.44
N GLY A 541 -21.81 -3.81 3.01
CA GLY A 541 -23.16 -3.66 3.59
C GLY A 541 -23.21 -2.82 4.87
N ASP A 542 -22.15 -2.86 5.67
CA ASP A 542 -21.98 -2.13 6.94
C ASP A 542 -20.98 -0.96 6.82
N GLY A 543 -20.41 -0.74 5.63
CA GLY A 543 -19.36 0.25 5.40
C GLY A 543 -18.03 -0.07 6.08
N LEU A 544 -17.82 -1.32 6.52
CA LEU A 544 -16.59 -1.77 7.18
C LEU A 544 -15.74 -2.61 6.21
N VAL A 545 -14.43 -2.42 6.29
CA VAL A 545 -13.43 -3.25 5.62
C VAL A 545 -12.37 -3.61 6.65
N VAL A 546 -12.27 -4.89 6.98
CA VAL A 546 -11.27 -5.40 7.91
C VAL A 546 -10.16 -6.05 7.12
N VAL A 547 -8.92 -5.59 7.31
CA VAL A 547 -7.72 -6.19 6.72
C VAL A 547 -6.84 -6.73 7.84
N ARG A 548 -6.48 -8.00 7.71
CA ARG A 548 -5.63 -8.72 8.66
C ARG A 548 -4.20 -8.84 8.11
N ARG A 549 -3.31 -9.40 8.92
CA ARG A 549 -1.91 -9.72 8.56
C ARG A 549 -1.78 -10.29 7.14
N GLU A 550 -0.73 -9.89 6.44
CA GLU A 550 -0.46 -10.26 5.04
C GLU A 550 -1.53 -9.80 4.03
N GLY A 551 -2.18 -8.66 4.27
CA GLY A 551 -3.14 -8.07 3.34
C GLY A 551 -4.45 -8.84 3.19
N LEU A 552 -4.79 -9.73 4.12
CA LEU A 552 -5.96 -10.58 4.00
C LEU A 552 -7.23 -9.81 4.39
N MET A 553 -7.99 -9.38 3.39
CA MET A 553 -9.28 -8.72 3.57
C MET A 553 -10.37 -9.74 3.95
N ASP A 554 -11.11 -9.45 5.02
CA ASP A 554 -12.26 -10.25 5.43
C ASP A 554 -13.38 -10.18 4.37
N GLN A 555 -14.20 -11.23 4.32
CA GLN A 555 -15.32 -11.30 3.38
C GLN A 555 -16.37 -10.21 3.71
N LEU A 556 -16.68 -9.38 2.72
CA LEU A 556 -17.73 -8.38 2.81
C LEU A 556 -19.09 -9.08 2.79
N ARG A 557 -19.91 -8.85 3.83
CA ARG A 557 -21.23 -9.48 3.98
C ARG A 557 -22.34 -8.48 3.70
N GLY A 558 -23.44 -8.95 3.11
CA GLY A 558 -24.58 -8.10 2.79
C GLY A 558 -24.24 -6.96 1.82
N ALA A 559 -23.19 -7.13 1.00
CA ALA A 559 -22.72 -6.14 0.07
C ALA A 559 -23.67 -5.97 -1.13
N GLU A 560 -23.54 -4.83 -1.83
CA GLU A 560 -24.12 -4.64 -3.16
C GLU A 560 -23.01 -4.65 -4.21
N VAL A 561 -23.22 -5.37 -5.32
CA VAL A 561 -22.29 -5.45 -6.44
C VAL A 561 -22.97 -4.90 -7.68
N PHE A 562 -22.37 -3.88 -8.31
CA PHE A 562 -22.83 -3.35 -9.59
C PHE A 562 -21.84 -3.77 -10.69
N ALA A 563 -22.33 -4.52 -11.68
CA ALA A 563 -21.52 -5.04 -12.78
C ALA A 563 -22.17 -4.72 -14.15
N ASN A 564 -21.42 -4.30 -15.18
CA ASN A 564 -20.07 -3.73 -15.08
C ASN A 564 -20.13 -2.27 -14.56
N ASP A 565 -18.99 -1.66 -14.31
CA ASP A 565 -18.84 -0.30 -13.82
C ASP A 565 -19.31 0.80 -14.78
N VAL A 566 -19.36 0.52 -16.09
CA VAL A 566 -19.78 1.43 -17.16
C VAL A 566 -21.29 1.40 -17.41
N THR A 567 -21.85 0.25 -17.76
CA THR A 567 -23.26 0.07 -18.15
C THR A 567 -24.15 -0.28 -16.97
N ARG A 568 -23.60 -0.93 -15.92
CA ARG A 568 -24.29 -1.26 -14.67
C ARG A 568 -25.60 -2.04 -14.87
N TYR A 569 -25.66 -2.92 -15.87
CA TYR A 569 -26.83 -3.74 -16.17
C TYR A 569 -27.23 -4.68 -15.01
N HIS A 570 -26.27 -5.08 -14.18
CA HIS A 570 -26.49 -6.03 -13.10
C HIS A 570 -26.23 -5.38 -11.75
N ARG A 571 -27.29 -5.28 -10.93
CA ARG A 571 -27.18 -5.03 -9.49
C ARG A 571 -27.42 -6.35 -8.78
N LEU A 572 -26.44 -6.81 -8.01
CA LEU A 572 -26.56 -7.94 -7.10
C LEU A 572 -26.58 -7.41 -5.66
N PHE A 573 -27.51 -7.92 -4.85
CA PHE A 573 -27.68 -7.53 -3.45
C PHE A 573 -27.57 -8.76 -2.53
N ASP A 574 -27.47 -8.51 -1.22
CA ASP A 574 -27.22 -9.55 -0.20
C ASP A 574 -25.98 -10.39 -0.58
N ALA A 575 -24.95 -9.71 -1.10
CA ALA A 575 -23.78 -10.35 -1.66
C ALA A 575 -22.74 -10.63 -0.56
N ASN A 576 -22.16 -11.82 -0.59
CA ASN A 576 -21.01 -12.19 0.22
C ASN A 576 -19.80 -12.23 -0.71
N VAL A 577 -18.95 -11.21 -0.64
CA VAL A 577 -17.86 -10.98 -1.61
C VAL A 577 -16.52 -11.04 -0.91
N ARG A 578 -15.61 -11.85 -1.43
CA ARG A 578 -14.22 -11.92 -1.03
C ARG A 578 -13.36 -11.32 -2.13
N ILE A 579 -12.73 -10.19 -1.83
CA ILE A 579 -11.80 -9.52 -2.73
C ILE A 579 -10.41 -10.14 -2.52
N LYS A 580 -9.77 -10.56 -3.61
CA LYS A 580 -8.43 -11.17 -3.57
C LYS A 580 -7.34 -10.21 -4.04
N GLY A 581 -7.69 -9.25 -4.89
CA GLY A 581 -6.82 -8.20 -5.40
C GLY A 581 -7.62 -7.18 -6.20
N ARG A 582 -6.95 -6.20 -6.82
CA ARG A 582 -7.62 -5.17 -7.65
C ARG A 582 -8.40 -5.76 -8.82
N LEU A 583 -7.94 -6.89 -9.38
CA LEU A 583 -8.51 -7.49 -10.59
C LEU A 583 -9.25 -8.82 -10.34
N ASP A 584 -9.39 -9.26 -9.08
CA ASP A 584 -9.99 -10.55 -8.75
C ASP A 584 -10.86 -10.49 -7.48
N TYR A 585 -12.08 -11.02 -7.60
CA TYR A 585 -12.97 -11.29 -6.48
C TYR A 585 -13.81 -12.54 -6.74
N GLU A 586 -14.28 -13.16 -5.66
CA GLU A 586 -15.24 -14.26 -5.71
C GLU A 586 -16.37 -14.02 -4.72
N GLY A 587 -17.55 -14.57 -4.99
CA GLY A 587 -18.66 -14.42 -4.05
C GLY A 587 -19.95 -15.08 -4.47
N ALA A 588 -21.01 -14.71 -3.77
CA ALA A 588 -22.38 -15.09 -4.08
C ALA A 588 -23.29 -13.87 -3.84
N GLY A 589 -24.34 -13.72 -4.63
CA GLY A 589 -25.26 -12.58 -4.54
C GLY A 589 -26.58 -12.86 -5.24
N THR A 590 -27.59 -12.02 -4.99
CA THR A 590 -28.93 -12.17 -5.57
C THR A 590 -29.18 -11.08 -6.61
N LYS A 591 -29.66 -11.43 -7.80
CA LYS A 591 -30.17 -10.48 -8.81
C LYS A 591 -31.66 -10.68 -8.98
N THR A 592 -32.41 -9.60 -9.13
CA THR A 592 -33.83 -9.66 -9.50
C THR A 592 -33.95 -9.79 -11.02
N TYR A 593 -34.65 -10.82 -11.48
CA TYR A 593 -35.11 -10.97 -12.86
C TYR A 593 -36.57 -10.50 -12.94
N VAL A 594 -36.90 -9.63 -13.89
CA VAL A 594 -38.25 -9.11 -14.07
C VAL A 594 -38.81 -9.68 -15.36
N ASP A 595 -39.93 -10.39 -15.29
CA ASP A 595 -40.59 -10.94 -16.49
C ASP A 595 -41.45 -9.90 -17.23
N ALA A 596 -41.88 -10.20 -18.46
CA ALA A 596 -42.81 -9.35 -19.24
C ALA A 596 -44.14 -8.99 -18.53
N GLY A 597 -44.51 -9.72 -17.47
CA GLY A 597 -45.68 -9.41 -16.65
C GLY A 597 -45.40 -8.41 -15.52
N GLY A 598 -44.14 -8.02 -15.33
CA GLY A 598 -43.67 -7.20 -14.21
C GLY A 598 -43.44 -7.99 -12.92
N THR A 599 -43.43 -9.32 -12.97
CA THR A 599 -43.18 -10.16 -11.78
C THR A 599 -41.69 -10.18 -11.49
N GLU A 600 -41.31 -9.90 -10.25
CA GLU A 600 -39.93 -9.95 -9.79
C GLU A 600 -39.56 -11.34 -9.25
N TRP A 601 -38.52 -11.92 -9.82
CA TRP A 601 -37.97 -13.23 -9.47
C TRP A 601 -36.55 -13.08 -8.92
N PRO A 602 -36.31 -13.30 -7.61
CA PRO A 602 -34.96 -13.26 -7.06
C PRO A 602 -34.18 -14.51 -7.47
N ILE A 603 -33.08 -14.33 -8.20
CA ILE A 603 -32.17 -15.41 -8.61
C ILE A 603 -30.88 -15.32 -7.79
N ARG A 604 -30.59 -16.37 -7.00
CA ARG A 604 -29.36 -16.46 -6.21
C ARG A 604 -28.21 -17.04 -7.06
N PHE A 605 -27.21 -16.22 -7.32
CA PHE A 605 -25.94 -16.61 -7.93
C PHE A 605 -25.01 -17.08 -6.82
N HIS A 606 -24.72 -18.39 -6.79
CA HIS A 606 -23.83 -18.99 -5.79
C HIS A 606 -22.35 -18.88 -6.18
N GLU A 607 -22.08 -18.69 -7.46
CA GLU A 607 -20.75 -18.51 -8.01
C GLU A 607 -20.71 -17.18 -8.77
N LEU A 608 -20.15 -16.15 -8.15
CA LEU A 608 -19.70 -14.92 -8.80
C LEU A 608 -18.19 -14.94 -8.82
N ARG A 609 -17.60 -14.68 -9.98
CA ARG A 609 -16.14 -14.62 -10.15
C ARG A 609 -15.77 -13.71 -11.30
N VAL A 610 -14.49 -13.39 -11.38
CA VAL A 610 -13.91 -12.65 -12.49
C VAL A 610 -13.30 -13.63 -13.51
N ASP A 611 -13.52 -13.39 -14.82
CA ASP A 611 -12.91 -14.15 -15.90
C ASP A 611 -11.47 -13.66 -16.23
N THR A 612 -10.79 -14.32 -17.18
CA THR A 612 -9.42 -13.93 -17.58
C THR A 612 -9.31 -12.55 -18.25
N ALA A 613 -10.45 -11.95 -18.63
CA ALA A 613 -10.52 -10.62 -19.21
C ALA A 613 -10.98 -9.57 -18.18
N ALA A 614 -10.90 -9.89 -16.88
CA ALA A 614 -11.33 -9.04 -15.77
C ALA A 614 -12.83 -8.71 -15.79
N ARG A 615 -13.68 -9.61 -16.31
CA ARG A 615 -15.14 -9.41 -16.38
C ARG A 615 -15.88 -10.25 -15.36
N THR A 616 -16.90 -9.68 -14.74
CA THR A 616 -17.76 -10.37 -13.79
C THR A 616 -18.65 -11.39 -14.53
N ILE A 617 -18.57 -12.64 -14.09
CA ILE A 617 -19.44 -13.73 -14.53
C ILE A 617 -20.11 -14.40 -13.33
N GLY A 618 -21.35 -14.84 -13.54
CA GLY A 618 -22.16 -15.45 -12.50
C GLY A 618 -22.86 -16.73 -12.96
N ARG A 619 -22.99 -17.71 -12.06
CA ARG A 619 -23.82 -18.90 -12.26
C ARG A 619 -24.83 -19.10 -11.12
N ALA A 620 -26.09 -19.27 -11.48
CA ALA A 620 -27.19 -19.59 -10.58
C ALA A 620 -27.87 -20.89 -11.00
N ARG A 621 -28.36 -21.67 -10.03
CA ARG A 621 -29.19 -22.85 -10.27
C ARG A 621 -30.62 -22.50 -9.89
N ILE A 622 -31.56 -22.76 -10.80
CA ILE A 622 -32.99 -22.54 -10.63
C ILE A 622 -33.65 -23.92 -10.52
N PRO A 623 -33.91 -24.44 -9.29
CA PRO A 623 -34.64 -25.67 -9.08
C PRO A 623 -36.11 -25.54 -9.50
N ASN A 624 -36.75 -26.69 -9.76
CA ASN A 624 -38.16 -26.74 -10.14
C ASN A 624 -39.11 -26.24 -9.03
N GLU A 625 -38.67 -26.35 -7.77
CA GLU A 625 -39.45 -25.98 -6.58
C GLU A 625 -39.66 -24.46 -6.47
N ASP A 626 -38.79 -23.66 -7.09
CA ASP A 626 -38.88 -22.20 -7.09
C ASP A 626 -40.04 -21.69 -7.95
N GLY A 627 -40.59 -22.54 -8.84
CA GLY A 627 -41.69 -22.17 -9.72
C GLY A 627 -41.37 -20.98 -10.61
N PHE A 628 -40.12 -20.85 -11.06
CA PHE A 628 -39.63 -19.71 -11.85
C PHE A 628 -40.19 -19.70 -13.28
N PHE A 629 -40.47 -18.50 -13.79
CA PHE A 629 -40.97 -18.27 -15.16
C PHE A 629 -40.06 -17.29 -15.91
N LEU A 630 -39.74 -17.62 -17.16
CA LEU A 630 -39.10 -16.67 -18.09
C LEU A 630 -40.10 -15.60 -18.54
N SER A 631 -41.36 -16.03 -18.70
CA SER A 631 -42.51 -15.16 -18.89
C SER A 631 -43.76 -15.91 -18.42
N PRO A 632 -44.92 -15.24 -18.30
CA PRO A 632 -46.18 -15.91 -17.93
C PRO A 632 -46.58 -17.10 -18.81
N ARG A 633 -45.89 -17.32 -19.94
CA ARG A 633 -46.15 -18.40 -20.90
C ARG A 633 -45.10 -19.51 -20.89
N PHE A 634 -43.97 -19.31 -20.21
CA PHE A 634 -42.86 -20.27 -20.15
C PHE A 634 -42.33 -20.41 -18.72
N ALA A 635 -42.62 -21.55 -18.09
CA ALA A 635 -41.94 -21.95 -16.85
C ALA A 635 -40.52 -22.43 -17.18
N PHE A 636 -39.56 -22.25 -16.27
CA PHE A 636 -38.17 -22.64 -16.48
C PHE A 636 -37.54 -23.29 -15.26
N LYS A 637 -36.66 -24.27 -15.51
CA LYS A 637 -35.75 -24.85 -14.52
C LYS A 637 -34.41 -25.17 -15.16
N GLY A 638 -33.31 -24.99 -14.43
CA GLY A 638 -31.96 -25.20 -14.97
C GLY A 638 -30.94 -24.26 -14.34
N TYR A 639 -30.13 -23.62 -15.18
CA TYR A 639 -29.12 -22.66 -14.79
C TYR A 639 -29.36 -21.31 -15.46
N ALA A 640 -29.08 -20.23 -14.72
CA ALA A 640 -28.98 -18.89 -15.26
C ALA A 640 -27.52 -18.43 -15.17
N MET A 641 -27.03 -17.84 -16.25
CA MET A 641 -25.67 -17.34 -16.41
C MET A 641 -25.71 -15.83 -16.61
N LEU A 642 -24.87 -15.15 -15.85
CA LEU A 642 -24.68 -13.71 -15.88
C LEU A 642 -23.31 -13.39 -16.49
N GLU A 643 -23.28 -12.47 -17.44
CA GLU A 643 -22.06 -11.87 -17.98
C GLU A 643 -22.22 -10.36 -17.91
N ALA A 644 -21.32 -9.65 -17.24
CA ALA A 644 -21.50 -8.23 -16.91
C ALA A 644 -21.70 -7.29 -18.11
N GLY A 645 -21.14 -7.67 -19.28
CA GLY A 645 -21.27 -6.89 -20.51
C GLY A 645 -22.58 -7.13 -21.27
N ARG A 646 -23.43 -8.07 -20.84
CA ARG A 646 -24.66 -8.47 -21.54
C ARG A 646 -25.87 -8.24 -20.64
N GLU A 647 -26.77 -7.34 -21.05
CA GLU A 647 -27.97 -6.96 -20.30
C GLU A 647 -28.84 -8.16 -19.89
N ASP A 648 -29.11 -9.05 -20.85
CA ASP A 648 -29.94 -10.23 -20.67
C ASP A 648 -29.15 -11.45 -20.14
N LEU A 649 -29.85 -12.25 -19.33
CA LEU A 649 -29.32 -13.50 -18.80
C LEU A 649 -29.40 -14.62 -19.84
N GLU A 650 -28.43 -15.51 -19.79
CA GLU A 650 -28.47 -16.76 -20.55
C GLU A 650 -28.98 -17.89 -19.68
N PHE A 651 -29.86 -18.70 -20.26
CA PHE A 651 -30.49 -19.80 -19.58
C PHE A 651 -30.11 -21.11 -20.26
N GLU A 652 -29.72 -22.09 -19.46
CA GLU A 652 -29.40 -23.45 -19.89
C GLU A 652 -30.26 -24.43 -19.06
N GLY A 653 -31.22 -25.10 -19.70
CA GLY A 653 -32.13 -25.97 -18.99
C GLY A 653 -33.37 -26.33 -19.77
N GLY A 654 -34.48 -26.52 -19.04
CA GLY A 654 -35.77 -26.86 -19.62
C GLY A 654 -36.75 -25.70 -19.52
N ALA A 655 -37.42 -25.38 -20.62
CA ALA A 655 -38.59 -24.53 -20.63
C ALA A 655 -39.87 -25.34 -20.90
N GLN A 656 -40.91 -25.06 -20.14
CA GLN A 656 -42.22 -25.68 -20.27
C GLN A 656 -43.26 -24.64 -20.65
N MET A 657 -43.89 -24.83 -21.82
CA MET A 657 -45.02 -24.02 -22.26
C MET A 657 -46.20 -24.17 -21.31
N GLN A 658 -46.89 -23.06 -21.08
CA GLN A 658 -48.06 -23.02 -20.20
C GLN A 658 -49.34 -22.99 -21.04
N PHE A 659 -49.92 -24.17 -21.26
CA PHE A 659 -51.23 -24.32 -21.89
C PHE A 659 -52.02 -25.47 -21.28
N ASP A 660 -53.34 -25.42 -21.48
CA ASP A 660 -54.26 -26.47 -21.10
C ASP A 660 -54.77 -27.16 -22.37
N CYS A 661 -54.28 -28.38 -22.62
CA CYS A 661 -54.65 -29.17 -23.78
C CYS A 661 -54.59 -30.66 -23.44
N GLU A 662 -55.72 -31.37 -23.50
CA GLU A 662 -55.76 -32.80 -23.21
C GLU A 662 -54.96 -33.64 -24.22
N SER A 663 -54.82 -33.15 -25.47
CA SER A 663 -54.13 -33.86 -26.55
C SER A 663 -52.60 -33.82 -26.46
N PHE A 664 -52.03 -32.83 -25.75
CA PHE A 664 -50.57 -32.63 -25.71
C PHE A 664 -50.09 -32.38 -24.27
N ALA A 665 -49.16 -33.20 -23.81
CA ALA A 665 -48.52 -33.02 -22.52
C ALA A 665 -47.55 -31.81 -22.54
N ASN A 666 -47.50 -31.07 -21.44
CA ASN A 666 -46.53 -29.99 -21.24
C ASN A 666 -45.16 -30.57 -20.88
N GLU A 667 -44.27 -30.73 -21.86
CA GLU A 667 -42.91 -31.23 -21.63
C GLU A 667 -41.90 -30.10 -21.38
N TRP A 668 -40.79 -30.43 -20.71
CA TRP A 668 -39.68 -29.51 -20.45
C TRP A 668 -38.70 -29.52 -21.62
N VAL A 669 -38.92 -28.66 -22.61
CA VAL A 669 -38.10 -28.51 -23.81
C VAL A 669 -36.70 -28.02 -23.41
N GLU A 670 -35.68 -28.80 -23.73
CA GLU A 670 -34.29 -28.47 -23.43
C GLU A 670 -33.77 -27.40 -24.40
N PHE A 671 -33.15 -26.35 -23.87
CA PHE A 671 -32.52 -25.30 -24.65
C PHE A 671 -31.35 -24.64 -23.91
N GLN A 672 -30.52 -23.94 -24.68
CA GLN A 672 -29.56 -22.97 -24.18
C GLN A 672 -29.68 -21.70 -25.01
N GLY A 673 -29.80 -20.55 -24.36
CA GLY A 673 -29.85 -19.26 -25.07
C GLY A 673 -30.04 -18.05 -24.16
N VAL A 674 -29.72 -16.88 -24.72
CA VAL A 674 -29.98 -15.57 -24.10
C VAL A 674 -31.46 -15.24 -24.23
N ILE A 675 -32.10 -14.86 -23.13
CA ILE A 675 -33.54 -14.58 -23.09
C ILE A 675 -33.78 -13.11 -22.72
N ASP A 676 -34.34 -12.38 -23.69
CA ASP A 676 -35.01 -11.09 -23.46
C ASP A 676 -36.33 -11.35 -22.71
N PRO A 677 -36.51 -10.79 -21.50
CA PRO A 677 -37.75 -10.96 -20.74
C PRO A 677 -39.01 -10.43 -21.45
N GLU A 678 -38.87 -9.42 -22.32
CA GLU A 678 -39.98 -8.76 -23.04
C GLU A 678 -40.41 -9.54 -24.31
N ASP A 679 -39.46 -10.20 -24.99
CA ASP A 679 -39.71 -11.11 -26.14
C ASP A 679 -39.05 -12.47 -25.94
N VAL A 680 -39.58 -13.27 -25.00
CA VAL A 680 -39.05 -14.62 -24.73
C VAL A 680 -39.11 -15.50 -25.98
N ALA A 681 -37.93 -15.83 -26.49
CA ALA A 681 -37.74 -16.59 -27.71
C ALA A 681 -36.81 -17.79 -27.48
N ILE A 682 -37.38 -18.98 -27.42
CA ILE A 682 -36.64 -20.20 -27.09
C ILE A 682 -36.04 -20.79 -28.38
N PRO A 683 -34.71 -20.92 -28.50
CA PRO A 683 -34.09 -21.46 -29.70
C PRO A 683 -34.42 -22.95 -29.86
N ILE A 684 -34.92 -23.32 -31.04
CA ILE A 684 -35.29 -24.69 -31.40
C ILE A 684 -34.42 -25.16 -32.56
N GLY A 685 -33.61 -26.18 -32.31
CA GLY A 685 -32.78 -26.86 -33.33
C GLY A 685 -33.50 -28.04 -33.99
N ASP A 686 -32.77 -28.75 -34.85
CA ASP A 686 -33.29 -29.86 -35.66
C ASP A 686 -33.71 -31.08 -34.80
N VAL A 687 -33.01 -31.30 -33.69
CA VAL A 687 -33.31 -32.35 -32.72
C VAL A 687 -33.80 -31.69 -31.44
N ILE A 688 -35.07 -31.93 -31.13
CA ILE A 688 -35.72 -31.37 -29.97
C ILE A 688 -35.78 -32.44 -28.90
N THR A 689 -35.15 -32.17 -27.75
CA THR A 689 -35.16 -33.07 -26.59
C THR A 689 -35.86 -32.42 -25.41
N GLU A 690 -36.44 -33.25 -24.55
CA GLU A 690 -36.75 -32.83 -23.19
C GLU A 690 -35.53 -33.01 -22.27
N MET A 691 -35.57 -32.45 -21.07
CA MET A 691 -34.47 -32.58 -20.09
C MET A 691 -34.11 -34.05 -19.77
N GLY A 692 -35.05 -34.98 -19.84
CA GLY A 692 -34.82 -36.44 -19.74
C GLY A 692 -34.24 -37.11 -20.99
N LYS A 693 -33.88 -36.33 -22.02
CA LYS A 693 -33.32 -36.76 -23.32
C LYS A 693 -34.27 -37.55 -24.23
N ALA A 694 -35.56 -37.65 -23.89
CA ALA A 694 -36.57 -38.12 -24.83
C ALA A 694 -36.73 -37.11 -25.98
N HIS A 695 -36.93 -37.62 -27.20
CA HIS A 695 -37.10 -36.79 -28.39
C HIS A 695 -38.54 -36.31 -28.47
N LEU A 696 -38.72 -35.02 -28.74
CA LEU A 696 -40.02 -34.36 -28.83
C LEU A 696 -40.42 -34.17 -30.30
N GLY A 697 -41.67 -34.49 -30.60
CA GLY A 697 -42.28 -34.24 -31.91
C GLY A 697 -42.97 -32.89 -31.93
N VAL A 698 -42.92 -32.22 -33.08
CA VAL A 698 -43.70 -31.00 -33.35
C VAL A 698 -44.33 -31.12 -34.73
N GLY A 699 -45.62 -30.83 -34.82
CA GLY A 699 -46.42 -31.03 -36.01
C GLY A 699 -46.90 -32.45 -36.22
N TRP A 700 -47.27 -32.76 -37.46
CA TRP A 700 -47.55 -34.13 -37.90
C TRP A 700 -46.26 -34.93 -37.99
N VAL A 701 -46.25 -36.09 -37.35
CA VAL A 701 -45.11 -36.98 -37.25
C VAL A 701 -45.49 -38.35 -37.81
N HIS A 702 -44.56 -38.97 -38.52
CA HIS A 702 -44.72 -40.30 -39.10
C HIS A 702 -43.58 -41.23 -38.67
N ASN A 703 -43.88 -42.52 -38.51
CA ASN A 703 -42.93 -43.46 -37.92
C ASN A 703 -41.90 -44.05 -38.90
N ASP A 704 -40.60 -44.00 -38.61
CA ASP A 704 -39.54 -44.48 -39.52
C ASP A 704 -39.18 -45.98 -39.37
N GLY A 705 -39.88 -46.74 -38.50
CA GLY A 705 -39.35 -47.99 -37.92
C GLY A 705 -40.31 -49.16 -37.62
N GLY A 706 -41.55 -49.18 -38.09
CA GLY A 706 -42.36 -50.42 -38.15
C GLY A 706 -43.81 -50.36 -37.68
N VAL A 707 -44.33 -49.21 -37.25
CA VAL A 707 -45.78 -49.01 -37.05
C VAL A 707 -46.22 -47.99 -38.09
N GLU A 708 -47.09 -48.34 -39.03
CA GLU A 708 -47.54 -47.44 -40.11
C GLU A 708 -48.50 -46.36 -39.57
N SER A 709 -48.05 -45.54 -38.60
CA SER A 709 -48.84 -44.51 -37.95
C SER A 709 -48.40 -43.11 -38.33
N LEU A 710 -49.39 -42.24 -38.51
CA LEU A 710 -49.28 -40.80 -38.70
C LEU A 710 -50.10 -40.14 -37.58
N TYR A 711 -49.49 -39.23 -36.82
CA TYR A 711 -50.13 -38.62 -35.65
C TYR A 711 -49.62 -37.20 -35.40
N GLU A 712 -50.39 -36.42 -34.66
CA GLU A 712 -50.05 -35.04 -34.31
C GLU A 712 -49.24 -34.98 -33.01
N THR A 713 -48.32 -34.04 -32.95
CA THR A 713 -47.49 -33.75 -31.77
C THR A 713 -47.24 -32.26 -31.66
N PHE A 714 -47.10 -31.74 -30.44
CA PHE A 714 -46.61 -30.39 -30.23
C PHE A 714 -45.71 -30.35 -29.00
N PHE A 715 -44.40 -30.47 -29.22
CA PHE A 715 -43.38 -30.66 -28.18
C PHE A 715 -43.71 -31.81 -27.20
N THR A 716 -44.24 -32.91 -27.73
CA THR A 716 -44.62 -34.09 -26.93
C THR A 716 -43.68 -35.25 -27.23
N LYS A 717 -43.49 -36.15 -26.26
CA LYS A 717 -42.61 -37.32 -26.40
C LYS A 717 -43.05 -38.18 -27.57
N LYS A 718 -42.11 -38.45 -28.48
CA LYS A 718 -42.35 -39.40 -29.57
C LYS A 718 -42.41 -40.83 -29.00
N PRO A 719 -43.41 -41.65 -29.39
CA PRO A 719 -43.44 -43.07 -29.05
C PRO A 719 -42.20 -43.82 -29.56
N VAL A 720 -41.70 -43.46 -30.75
CA VAL A 720 -40.46 -43.97 -31.32
C VAL A 720 -39.52 -42.80 -31.60
N ARG A 721 -38.27 -42.94 -31.15
CA ARG A 721 -37.26 -41.88 -31.17
C ARG A 721 -37.00 -41.31 -32.57
N ASP A 722 -36.97 -42.21 -33.56
CA ASP A 722 -36.60 -41.91 -34.94
C ASP A 722 -37.79 -41.42 -35.78
N ASP A 723 -38.98 -41.24 -35.19
CA ASP A 723 -40.14 -40.70 -35.90
C ASP A 723 -39.88 -39.27 -36.39
N VAL A 724 -40.29 -38.96 -37.62
CA VAL A 724 -39.92 -37.72 -38.32
C VAL A 724 -41.14 -36.82 -38.51
N SER A 725 -40.97 -35.51 -38.30
CA SER A 725 -41.99 -34.51 -38.60
C SER A 725 -42.13 -34.30 -40.11
N PHE A 726 -43.36 -34.23 -40.61
CA PHE A 726 -43.67 -34.00 -42.02
C PHE A 726 -43.13 -32.65 -42.53
N ILE A 727 -43.25 -31.60 -41.71
CA ILE A 727 -42.55 -30.31 -41.85
C ILE A 727 -41.65 -30.14 -40.63
N GLN A 728 -40.35 -29.93 -40.83
CA GLN A 728 -39.39 -29.83 -39.73
C GLN A 728 -39.50 -28.50 -38.97
N PRO A 729 -39.65 -28.52 -37.64
CA PRO A 729 -39.74 -27.33 -36.79
C PRO A 729 -38.35 -26.73 -36.53
N VAL A 730 -37.99 -25.61 -37.16
CA VAL A 730 -36.70 -24.93 -36.93
C VAL A 730 -36.93 -23.44 -36.66
N GLY A 731 -36.16 -22.85 -35.75
CA GLY A 731 -36.18 -21.41 -35.49
C GLY A 731 -36.30 -21.11 -34.00
N LYS A 732 -37.29 -20.29 -33.63
CA LYS A 732 -37.52 -19.89 -32.24
C LYS A 732 -38.97 -20.13 -31.84
N LEU A 733 -39.17 -20.78 -30.70
CA LEU A 733 -40.48 -20.96 -30.07
C LEU A 733 -40.85 -19.70 -29.28
N ARG A 734 -42.03 -19.15 -29.60
CA ARG A 734 -42.60 -17.94 -28.98
C ARG A 734 -44.07 -18.10 -28.68
N TYR A 735 -44.59 -17.20 -27.86
CA TYR A 735 -46.02 -16.99 -27.69
C TYR A 735 -46.49 -15.75 -28.47
N ASP A 736 -47.30 -15.95 -29.51
CA ASP A 736 -47.92 -14.88 -30.28
C ASP A 736 -49.20 -14.42 -29.58
N SER A 737 -49.08 -13.35 -28.79
CA SER A 737 -50.19 -12.78 -28.02
C SER A 737 -51.33 -12.25 -28.89
N LYS A 738 -51.04 -11.76 -30.10
CA LYS A 738 -52.05 -11.23 -31.04
C LYS A 738 -52.96 -12.33 -31.58
N LYS A 739 -52.42 -13.52 -31.83
CA LYS A 739 -53.17 -14.67 -32.35
C LYS A 739 -53.47 -15.74 -31.28
N SER A 740 -53.06 -15.53 -30.03
CA SER A 740 -53.25 -16.46 -28.91
C SER A 740 -52.81 -17.89 -29.23
N ARG A 741 -51.54 -18.03 -29.63
CA ARG A 741 -50.96 -19.31 -30.06
C ARG A 741 -49.47 -19.42 -29.70
N TYR A 742 -48.99 -20.63 -29.47
CA TYR A 742 -47.55 -20.91 -29.50
C TYR A 742 -47.12 -21.11 -30.95
N VAL A 743 -45.96 -20.59 -31.33
CA VAL A 743 -45.46 -20.66 -32.70
C VAL A 743 -43.96 -20.91 -32.71
N VAL A 744 -43.52 -21.76 -33.62
CA VAL A 744 -42.10 -22.03 -33.92
C VAL A 744 -41.85 -21.64 -35.36
N CYS A 745 -41.03 -20.62 -35.57
CA CYS A 745 -40.56 -20.19 -36.89
C CYS A 745 -39.35 -19.26 -36.77
N SER A 746 -38.80 -18.82 -37.90
CA SER A 746 -37.82 -17.73 -37.93
C SER A 746 -38.46 -16.37 -37.62
N ASP A 747 -37.63 -15.40 -37.24
CA ASP A 747 -38.08 -14.03 -36.95
C ASP A 747 -38.70 -13.35 -38.17
N ASP A 748 -38.15 -13.60 -39.36
CA ASP A 748 -38.64 -13.05 -40.63
C ASP A 748 -40.00 -13.64 -41.01
N LYS A 749 -40.17 -14.96 -40.87
CA LYS A 749 -41.44 -15.65 -41.14
C LYS A 749 -42.54 -15.22 -40.16
N LEU A 750 -42.19 -14.96 -38.90
CA LEU A 750 -43.15 -14.44 -37.90
C LEU A 750 -43.67 -13.05 -38.29
N LYS A 751 -42.79 -12.17 -38.77
CA LYS A 751 -43.13 -10.81 -39.21
C LYS A 751 -43.92 -10.81 -40.52
N ASN A 752 -43.55 -11.67 -41.47
CA ASN A 752 -44.21 -11.80 -42.76
C ASN A 752 -44.40 -13.27 -43.15
N SER A 753 -45.63 -13.77 -42.99
CA SER A 753 -45.97 -15.17 -43.28
C SER A 753 -45.81 -15.57 -44.75
N ARG A 754 -45.69 -14.61 -45.68
CA ARG A 754 -45.49 -14.93 -47.11
C ARG A 754 -44.05 -15.33 -47.46
N LEU A 755 -43.10 -15.06 -46.56
CA LEU A 755 -41.71 -15.45 -46.78
C LEU A 755 -41.56 -16.98 -46.67
N PRO A 756 -40.60 -17.59 -47.38
CA PRO A 756 -40.24 -18.99 -47.20
C PRO A 756 -39.82 -19.31 -45.77
N GLY A 757 -39.96 -20.58 -45.40
CA GLY A 757 -39.56 -21.11 -44.10
C GLY A 757 -40.71 -21.76 -43.35
N ASN A 758 -40.34 -22.70 -42.49
CA ASN A 758 -41.29 -23.51 -41.76
C ASN A 758 -41.90 -22.75 -40.59
N LEU A 759 -43.20 -22.90 -40.43
CA LEU A 759 -43.97 -22.39 -39.32
C LEU A 759 -44.84 -23.52 -38.77
N THR A 760 -44.73 -23.80 -37.48
CA THR A 760 -45.68 -24.68 -36.79
C THR A 760 -46.28 -23.93 -35.62
N ALA A 761 -47.60 -24.00 -35.46
CA ALA A 761 -48.31 -23.29 -34.40
C ALA A 761 -49.38 -24.16 -33.73
N LEU A 762 -49.58 -23.93 -32.43
CA LEU A 762 -50.63 -24.51 -31.60
C LEU A 762 -51.58 -23.41 -31.12
N ALA A 763 -52.85 -23.50 -31.49
CA ALA A 763 -53.89 -22.59 -31.03
C ALA A 763 -54.43 -22.97 -29.64
N MET A 764 -54.52 -22.01 -28.72
CA MET A 764 -54.88 -22.25 -27.31
C MET A 764 -56.34 -22.61 -27.05
N GLY A 765 -57.26 -22.30 -27.98
CA GLY A 765 -58.69 -22.48 -27.77
C GLY A 765 -59.24 -23.86 -28.17
N ASN A 766 -58.58 -24.54 -29.08
CA ASN A 766 -59.05 -25.82 -29.65
C ASN A 766 -57.93 -26.84 -29.88
N CYS A 767 -56.73 -26.59 -29.35
CA CYS A 767 -55.55 -27.42 -29.55
C CYS A 767 -55.19 -27.69 -31.02
N ALA A 768 -55.63 -26.85 -31.96
CA ALA A 768 -55.37 -27.11 -33.37
C ALA A 768 -53.89 -26.85 -33.68
N VAL A 769 -53.22 -27.88 -34.21
CA VAL A 769 -51.87 -27.77 -34.77
C VAL A 769 -51.97 -27.45 -36.25
N THR A 770 -51.31 -26.36 -36.65
CA THR A 770 -51.18 -25.96 -38.05
C THR A 770 -49.72 -25.86 -38.41
N GLN A 771 -49.36 -26.34 -39.60
CA GLN A 771 -48.03 -26.18 -40.15
C GLN A 771 -48.12 -25.50 -41.51
N GLU A 772 -47.10 -24.72 -41.84
CA GLU A 772 -46.93 -24.07 -43.14
C GLU A 772 -45.44 -24.20 -43.49
N GLY A 773 -45.13 -24.53 -44.74
CA GLY A 773 -43.75 -24.60 -45.20
C GLY A 773 -43.50 -25.77 -46.14
N LEU A 774 -42.26 -26.21 -46.16
CA LEU A 774 -41.75 -27.25 -47.04
C LEU A 774 -41.76 -28.61 -46.32
N GLY A 775 -42.38 -29.60 -46.94
CA GLY A 775 -42.46 -30.97 -46.44
C GLY A 775 -42.26 -32.00 -47.56
N GLY A 776 -42.02 -33.24 -47.17
CA GLY A 776 -41.86 -34.36 -48.10
C GLY A 776 -42.72 -35.54 -47.68
N PHE A 777 -43.47 -36.11 -48.62
CA PHE A 777 -44.13 -37.38 -48.38
C PHE A 777 -43.12 -38.52 -48.09
N PRO A 778 -43.35 -39.38 -47.10
CA PRO A 778 -42.40 -40.41 -46.67
C PRO A 778 -42.39 -41.62 -47.60
N VAL A 779 -41.90 -41.42 -48.82
CA VAL A 779 -41.76 -42.42 -49.88
C VAL A 779 -40.29 -42.57 -50.22
N GLU A 780 -39.73 -43.75 -49.98
CA GLU A 780 -38.31 -44.02 -50.20
C GLU A 780 -38.05 -44.40 -51.68
N GLY A 781 -37.46 -43.50 -52.45
CA GLY A 781 -37.07 -43.77 -53.82
C GLY A 781 -35.79 -44.60 -53.96
N ALA A 782 -35.66 -45.35 -55.05
CA ALA A 782 -34.36 -45.80 -55.53
C ALA A 782 -33.43 -44.59 -55.67
N LYS A 783 -32.21 -44.68 -55.13
CA LYS A 783 -31.27 -43.54 -55.01
C LYS A 783 -31.20 -42.71 -56.31
N GLY A 784 -31.58 -41.44 -56.21
CA GLY A 784 -31.51 -40.46 -57.30
C GLY A 784 -32.60 -40.56 -58.37
N LEU A 785 -33.60 -41.44 -58.20
CA LEU A 785 -34.71 -41.62 -59.14
C LEU A 785 -36.04 -41.05 -58.65
N LEU A 786 -36.11 -40.58 -57.40
CA LEU A 786 -37.27 -39.84 -56.90
C LEU A 786 -36.76 -38.65 -56.09
N SER A 787 -37.24 -37.45 -56.43
CA SER A 787 -37.20 -36.28 -55.57
C SER A 787 -38.59 -35.67 -55.58
N GLN A 788 -39.10 -35.28 -54.43
CA GLN A 788 -40.41 -34.64 -54.37
C GLN A 788 -40.49 -33.71 -53.17
N GLN A 789 -41.17 -32.59 -53.35
CA GLN A 789 -41.34 -31.57 -52.33
C GLN A 789 -42.74 -30.97 -52.40
N PHE A 790 -43.41 -30.95 -51.26
CA PHE A 790 -44.68 -30.29 -51.06
C PHE A 790 -44.45 -28.97 -50.34
N ALA A 791 -45.06 -27.89 -50.82
CA ALA A 791 -45.08 -26.62 -50.10
C ALA A 791 -46.52 -26.17 -49.90
N GLY A 792 -46.86 -25.82 -48.66
CA GLY A 792 -48.18 -25.30 -48.32
C GLY A 792 -48.57 -25.52 -46.86
N ASP A 793 -49.88 -25.50 -46.63
CA ASP A 793 -50.48 -25.63 -45.30
C ASP A 793 -50.79 -27.09 -44.98
N VAL A 794 -50.55 -27.48 -43.72
CA VAL A 794 -50.97 -28.74 -43.13
C VAL A 794 -51.80 -28.44 -41.89
N PHE A 795 -52.99 -29.04 -41.79
CA PHE A 795 -53.88 -28.84 -40.66
C PHE A 795 -54.69 -30.09 -40.37
N SER A 796 -55.22 -30.16 -39.14
CA SER A 796 -56.14 -31.22 -38.74
C SER A 796 -57.58 -30.83 -39.01
N GLN A 797 -58.36 -31.76 -39.55
CA GLN A 797 -59.82 -31.65 -39.59
C GLN A 797 -60.43 -33.01 -39.26
N ASN A 798 -61.21 -33.08 -38.18
CA ASN A 798 -61.81 -34.32 -37.65
C ASN A 798 -60.78 -35.43 -37.33
N GLY A 799 -59.60 -35.06 -36.86
CA GLY A 799 -58.51 -36.00 -36.53
C GLY A 799 -57.78 -36.57 -37.75
N VAL A 800 -57.99 -35.98 -38.93
CA VAL A 800 -57.35 -36.40 -40.18
C VAL A 800 -56.44 -35.29 -40.70
N MET A 801 -55.24 -35.67 -41.16
CA MET A 801 -54.28 -34.75 -41.80
C MET A 801 -54.83 -34.27 -43.15
N LYS A 802 -54.92 -32.95 -43.30
CA LYS A 802 -55.21 -32.30 -44.58
C LYS A 802 -54.06 -31.42 -45.00
N LEU A 803 -53.79 -31.40 -46.29
CA LEU A 803 -52.75 -30.55 -46.88
C LEU A 803 -53.35 -29.71 -47.98
N ARG A 804 -52.95 -28.44 -48.06
CA ARG A 804 -53.30 -27.54 -49.17
C ARG A 804 -52.03 -26.93 -49.72
N GLY A 805 -51.74 -27.15 -50.98
CA GLY A 805 -50.53 -26.57 -51.56
C GLY A 805 -50.16 -27.05 -52.95
N SER A 806 -48.87 -26.94 -53.25
CA SER A 806 -48.26 -27.32 -54.52
C SER A 806 -47.23 -28.40 -54.28
N TRP A 807 -47.03 -29.26 -55.27
CA TRP A 807 -46.19 -30.44 -55.17
C TRP A 807 -45.32 -30.58 -56.42
N ALA A 808 -44.01 -30.45 -56.25
CA ALA A 808 -43.03 -30.75 -57.28
C ALA A 808 -42.58 -32.20 -57.14
N VAL A 809 -42.56 -32.94 -58.24
CA VAL A 809 -42.08 -34.32 -58.27
C VAL A 809 -41.18 -34.57 -59.48
N ASP A 810 -40.02 -35.14 -59.20
CA ASP A 810 -39.05 -35.62 -60.16
C ASP A 810 -38.98 -37.13 -60.09
N MET A 811 -39.29 -37.76 -61.21
CA MET A 811 -39.22 -39.20 -61.42
C MET A 811 -38.91 -39.47 -62.89
N PRO A 812 -38.47 -40.68 -63.26
CA PRO A 812 -38.25 -41.04 -64.65
C PRO A 812 -39.48 -40.74 -65.54
N MET A 813 -39.34 -39.73 -66.38
CA MET A 813 -40.35 -39.30 -67.35
C MET A 813 -39.70 -39.19 -68.73
N PRO A 814 -39.99 -40.10 -69.68
CA PRO A 814 -39.48 -39.97 -71.04
C PRO A 814 -40.01 -38.71 -71.71
N LYS A 815 -39.16 -37.99 -72.44
CA LYS A 815 -39.56 -36.76 -73.15
C LYS A 815 -40.77 -36.95 -74.06
N VAL A 816 -40.83 -38.09 -74.74
CA VAL A 816 -41.95 -38.50 -75.60
C VAL A 816 -43.28 -38.57 -74.84
N LEU A 817 -43.26 -39.02 -73.57
CA LEU A 817 -44.43 -39.06 -72.71
C LEU A 817 -44.84 -37.65 -72.27
N ALA A 818 -43.87 -36.83 -71.87
CA ALA A 818 -44.12 -35.45 -71.43
C ALA A 818 -44.78 -34.60 -72.52
N GLU A 819 -44.22 -34.60 -73.74
CA GLU A 819 -44.77 -33.90 -74.91
C GLU A 819 -46.17 -34.38 -75.28
N HIS A 820 -46.41 -35.68 -75.16
CA HIS A 820 -47.72 -36.26 -75.45
C HIS A 820 -48.77 -35.87 -74.41
N LEU A 821 -48.42 -35.92 -73.12
CA LEU A 821 -49.33 -35.51 -72.05
C LEU A 821 -49.66 -34.03 -72.11
N GLN A 822 -48.69 -33.16 -72.40
CA GLN A 822 -48.94 -31.74 -72.59
C GLN A 822 -50.00 -31.51 -73.67
N LYS A 823 -49.84 -32.14 -74.84
CA LYS A 823 -50.76 -31.99 -75.96
C LYS A 823 -52.15 -32.56 -75.64
N ALA A 824 -52.18 -33.74 -75.03
CA ALA A 824 -53.42 -34.38 -74.59
C ALA A 824 -54.21 -33.52 -73.60
N ILE A 825 -53.54 -32.82 -72.68
CA ILE A 825 -54.20 -31.91 -71.74
C ILE A 825 -54.74 -30.68 -72.47
N GLN A 826 -53.96 -30.09 -73.39
CA GLN A 826 -54.37 -28.91 -74.16
C GLN A 826 -55.58 -29.13 -75.07
N THR A 827 -55.76 -30.35 -75.60
CA THR A 827 -56.90 -30.70 -76.46
C THR A 827 -58.08 -31.31 -75.70
N SER A 828 -57.98 -31.43 -74.38
CA SER A 828 -59.00 -32.05 -73.52
C SER A 828 -60.04 -31.07 -72.97
N THR A 829 -60.89 -31.53 -72.05
CA THR A 829 -61.82 -30.69 -71.28
C THR A 829 -61.17 -29.96 -70.09
N ALA A 830 -59.84 -29.92 -70.01
CA ALA A 830 -59.11 -29.21 -68.96
C ALA A 830 -59.39 -27.69 -69.00
N ARG A 831 -59.35 -27.04 -67.83
CA ARG A 831 -59.56 -25.60 -67.67
C ARG A 831 -58.24 -24.91 -67.38
N GLU A 832 -58.06 -23.67 -67.82
CA GLU A 832 -56.89 -22.86 -67.47
C GLU A 832 -56.81 -22.64 -65.95
N LEU A 833 -55.62 -22.82 -65.37
CA LEU A 833 -55.33 -22.55 -63.97
C LEU A 833 -54.05 -21.72 -63.86
N PRO A 834 -54.14 -20.39 -63.68
CA PRO A 834 -52.97 -19.52 -63.62
C PRO A 834 -52.22 -19.65 -62.29
N ALA A 835 -50.92 -19.31 -62.29
CA ALA A 835 -50.04 -19.38 -61.11
C ALA A 835 -50.62 -18.62 -59.89
N GLU A 836 -51.08 -17.38 -60.11
CA GLU A 836 -51.61 -16.48 -59.07
C GLU A 836 -52.86 -17.01 -58.35
N ALA A 837 -53.60 -17.94 -58.95
CA ALA A 837 -54.78 -18.55 -58.33
C ALA A 837 -54.42 -19.61 -57.26
N THR A 838 -53.13 -19.89 -57.08
CA THR A 838 -52.61 -20.98 -56.24
C THR A 838 -51.37 -20.54 -55.47
N ASN A 839 -50.76 -21.45 -54.70
CA ASN A 839 -49.50 -21.20 -54.01
C ASN A 839 -48.24 -21.61 -54.82
N TYR A 840 -48.32 -21.57 -56.15
CA TYR A 840 -47.18 -21.92 -57.02
C TYR A 840 -45.95 -21.04 -56.74
N SER A 841 -46.15 -19.73 -56.60
CA SER A 841 -45.10 -18.76 -56.26
C SER A 841 -44.41 -19.10 -54.94
N TYR A 842 -45.20 -19.48 -53.94
CA TYR A 842 -44.69 -19.90 -52.63
C TYR A 842 -43.82 -21.16 -52.73
N LEU A 843 -44.25 -22.17 -53.52
CA LEU A 843 -43.43 -23.36 -53.78
C LEU A 843 -42.09 -22.96 -54.43
N MET A 844 -42.10 -22.10 -55.45
CA MET A 844 -40.86 -21.65 -56.09
C MET A 844 -39.95 -20.89 -55.11
N ALA A 845 -40.53 -20.08 -54.23
CA ALA A 845 -39.79 -19.34 -53.22
C ALA A 845 -39.17 -20.26 -52.15
N GLU A 846 -39.84 -21.34 -51.76
CA GLU A 846 -39.28 -22.39 -50.89
C GLU A 846 -38.14 -23.17 -51.56
N LEU A 847 -38.29 -23.49 -52.85
CA LEU A 847 -37.30 -24.30 -53.60
C LEU A 847 -36.04 -23.51 -53.98
N LEU A 848 -36.19 -22.24 -54.35
CA LEU A 848 -35.14 -21.46 -55.03
C LEU A 848 -34.71 -20.21 -54.24
N GLY A 849 -35.46 -19.85 -53.20
CA GLY A 849 -35.34 -18.57 -52.50
C GLY A 849 -36.14 -17.44 -53.15
N VAL A 850 -36.40 -16.40 -52.35
CA VAL A 850 -37.31 -15.29 -52.71
C VAL A 850 -36.87 -14.55 -53.97
N ASP A 851 -35.59 -14.22 -54.11
CA ASP A 851 -35.10 -13.44 -55.24
C ASP A 851 -35.20 -14.20 -56.56
N ALA A 852 -34.83 -15.49 -56.57
CA ALA A 852 -34.91 -16.34 -57.75
C ALA A 852 -36.37 -16.61 -58.14
N ALA A 853 -37.25 -16.85 -57.16
CA ALA A 853 -38.68 -17.00 -57.40
C ALA A 853 -39.31 -15.73 -58.00
N ASN A 854 -38.98 -14.55 -57.45
CA ASN A 854 -39.43 -13.27 -58.00
C ASN A 854 -38.94 -13.08 -59.45
N GLN A 855 -37.69 -13.46 -59.76
CA GLN A 855 -37.18 -13.43 -61.13
C GLN A 855 -37.95 -14.38 -62.05
N LEU A 856 -38.32 -15.58 -61.59
CA LEU A 856 -39.16 -16.50 -62.36
C LEU A 856 -40.56 -15.94 -62.62
N GLU A 857 -41.18 -15.29 -61.62
CA GLU A 857 -42.47 -14.64 -61.79
C GLU A 857 -42.45 -13.57 -62.88
N THR A 858 -41.38 -12.76 -62.96
CA THR A 858 -41.26 -11.75 -64.03
C THR A 858 -41.15 -12.33 -65.45
N GLN A 859 -40.85 -13.63 -65.58
CA GLN A 859 -40.78 -14.33 -66.87
C GLN A 859 -42.11 -14.94 -67.32
N LEU A 860 -43.11 -14.98 -66.43
CA LEU A 860 -44.48 -15.34 -66.77
C LEU A 860 -45.10 -14.24 -67.62
N ASP A 861 -45.89 -14.62 -68.62
CA ASP A 861 -46.68 -13.65 -69.37
C ASP A 861 -47.77 -13.02 -68.49
N PRO A 862 -47.88 -11.68 -68.41
CA PRO A 862 -48.87 -11.03 -67.55
C PRO A 862 -50.33 -11.40 -67.87
N PHE A 863 -50.61 -11.89 -69.08
CA PHE A 863 -51.97 -12.28 -69.49
C PHE A 863 -52.16 -13.79 -69.42
N SER A 864 -51.28 -14.58 -70.03
CA SER A 864 -51.44 -16.04 -70.07
C SER A 864 -50.89 -16.77 -68.84
N GLN A 865 -50.11 -16.08 -67.98
CA GLN A 865 -49.49 -16.65 -66.78
C GLN A 865 -48.65 -17.91 -67.07
N THR A 866 -48.04 -17.96 -68.27
CA THR A 866 -47.16 -19.04 -68.73
C THR A 866 -45.75 -18.53 -69.07
N TYR A 867 -44.74 -19.40 -69.06
CA TYR A 867 -43.37 -18.98 -69.38
C TYR A 867 -43.17 -18.72 -70.89
N LYS A 868 -42.77 -17.50 -71.25
CA LYS A 868 -42.63 -17.06 -72.66
C LYS A 868 -41.58 -17.80 -73.48
N LYS A 869 -40.51 -18.28 -72.85
CA LYS A 869 -39.35 -18.92 -73.51
C LYS A 869 -39.20 -20.41 -73.14
N GLY A 870 -40.31 -21.05 -72.76
CA GLY A 870 -40.30 -22.38 -72.14
C GLY A 870 -39.96 -22.31 -70.66
N VAL A 871 -40.15 -23.42 -69.93
CA VAL A 871 -39.93 -23.46 -68.48
C VAL A 871 -38.43 -23.26 -68.18
N PRO A 872 -38.05 -22.25 -67.36
CA PRO A 872 -36.65 -22.02 -66.96
C PRO A 872 -36.06 -23.23 -66.24
N LYS A 873 -34.75 -23.47 -66.38
CA LYS A 873 -34.10 -24.69 -65.86
C LYS A 873 -34.30 -24.87 -64.35
N GLU A 874 -34.36 -23.76 -63.63
CA GLU A 874 -34.53 -23.67 -62.19
C GLU A 874 -35.93 -24.12 -61.73
N ALA A 875 -36.95 -24.03 -62.58
CA ALA A 875 -38.33 -24.43 -62.31
C ALA A 875 -38.73 -25.77 -62.96
N ARG A 876 -37.77 -26.48 -63.59
CA ARG A 876 -38.04 -27.76 -64.27
C ARG A 876 -38.08 -28.90 -63.28
N HIS A 877 -39.24 -29.53 -63.20
CA HIS A 877 -39.43 -30.82 -62.57
C HIS A 877 -40.18 -31.75 -63.52
N ALA A 878 -40.14 -33.06 -63.28
CA ALA A 878 -40.88 -34.01 -64.11
C ALA A 878 -42.38 -33.63 -64.18
N MET A 879 -42.98 -33.26 -63.05
CA MET A 879 -44.29 -32.60 -62.97
C MET A 879 -44.32 -31.62 -61.79
N VAL A 880 -44.90 -30.42 -62.00
CA VAL A 880 -45.21 -29.48 -60.92
C VAL A 880 -46.72 -29.30 -60.82
N PHE A 881 -47.30 -29.87 -59.77
CA PHE A 881 -48.72 -29.71 -59.46
C PHE A 881 -48.94 -28.52 -58.55
N HIS A 882 -50.07 -27.83 -58.72
CA HIS A 882 -50.40 -26.65 -57.92
C HIS A 882 -51.90 -26.56 -57.61
N GLY A 883 -52.23 -25.91 -56.50
CA GLY A 883 -53.62 -25.80 -56.04
C GLY A 883 -54.23 -27.13 -55.57
N LEU A 884 -53.40 -28.07 -55.10
CA LEU A 884 -53.85 -29.37 -54.63
C LEU A 884 -54.43 -29.28 -53.22
N ASN A 885 -55.49 -30.04 -52.98
CA ASN A 885 -55.98 -30.36 -51.64
C ASN A 885 -55.80 -31.85 -51.41
N TRP A 886 -55.15 -32.25 -50.32
CA TRP A 886 -54.92 -33.64 -49.95
C TRP A 886 -55.59 -33.97 -48.62
N GLU A 887 -55.98 -35.23 -48.46
CA GLU A 887 -56.45 -35.82 -47.22
C GLU A 887 -55.73 -37.16 -47.01
N TYR A 888 -55.27 -37.44 -45.80
CA TYR A 888 -54.75 -38.76 -45.45
C TYR A 888 -55.91 -39.69 -45.09
N ASP A 889 -56.09 -40.76 -45.86
CA ASP A 889 -57.08 -41.78 -45.55
C ASP A 889 -56.43 -42.86 -44.66
N PRO A 890 -56.81 -42.97 -43.37
CA PRO A 890 -56.21 -43.95 -42.46
C PRO A 890 -56.62 -45.40 -42.75
N VAL A 891 -57.70 -45.64 -43.51
CA VAL A 891 -58.14 -46.99 -43.89
C VAL A 891 -57.38 -47.48 -45.11
N LEU A 892 -57.09 -46.59 -46.06
CA LEU A 892 -56.29 -46.90 -47.25
C LEU A 892 -54.78 -46.76 -47.01
N GLU A 893 -54.39 -46.06 -45.93
CA GLU A 893 -53.03 -45.66 -45.60
C GLU A 893 -52.36 -44.87 -46.74
N MET A 894 -53.12 -43.95 -47.34
CA MET A 894 -52.67 -43.13 -48.47
C MET A 894 -53.02 -41.66 -48.26
N TRP A 895 -52.13 -40.77 -48.70
CA TRP A 895 -52.54 -39.39 -49.00
C TRP A 895 -53.24 -39.39 -50.35
N VAL A 896 -54.40 -38.75 -50.43
CA VAL A 896 -55.24 -38.72 -51.64
C VAL A 896 -55.69 -37.29 -51.92
N THR A 897 -55.64 -36.86 -53.19
CA THR A 897 -56.17 -35.54 -53.57
C THR A 897 -57.69 -35.48 -53.56
N LEU A 898 -58.23 -34.30 -53.23
CA LEU A 898 -59.65 -33.99 -53.25
C LEU A 898 -59.95 -33.00 -54.38
N GLY A 899 -60.96 -33.30 -55.20
CA GLY A 899 -61.36 -32.46 -56.34
C GLY A 899 -60.44 -32.58 -57.56
N ASP A 900 -60.51 -31.58 -58.43
CA ASP A 900 -59.68 -31.50 -59.63
C ASP A 900 -58.18 -31.33 -59.29
N ILE A 901 -57.30 -31.80 -60.17
CA ILE A 901 -55.86 -31.69 -60.02
C ILE A 901 -55.33 -30.59 -60.94
N GLY A 902 -54.54 -29.66 -60.38
CA GLY A 902 -53.86 -28.60 -61.13
C GLY A 902 -52.44 -28.99 -61.50
N LEU A 903 -52.06 -28.83 -62.76
CA LEU A 903 -50.72 -29.10 -63.29
C LEU A 903 -50.16 -27.86 -63.99
N ALA A 904 -49.07 -27.31 -63.45
CA ALA A 904 -48.43 -26.11 -63.96
C ALA A 904 -47.47 -26.44 -65.12
N THR A 905 -46.55 -27.38 -64.91
CA THR A 905 -45.49 -27.72 -65.88
C THR A 905 -45.20 -29.22 -65.91
N ILE A 906 -44.71 -29.70 -67.06
CA ILE A 906 -44.15 -31.05 -67.25
C ILE A 906 -42.79 -30.88 -67.93
N ASP A 907 -41.70 -31.17 -67.21
CA ASP A 907 -40.33 -30.94 -67.67
C ASP A 907 -40.14 -29.49 -68.19
N GLU A 908 -39.79 -29.30 -69.47
CA GLU A 908 -39.60 -27.98 -70.06
C GLU A 908 -40.87 -27.34 -70.65
N LEU A 909 -42.03 -28.00 -70.48
CA LEU A 909 -43.29 -27.69 -71.13
C LEU A 909 -44.30 -26.98 -70.21
N ASN A 910 -44.94 -25.93 -70.73
CA ASN A 910 -46.04 -25.22 -70.06
C ASN A 910 -47.36 -26.02 -70.18
N VAL A 911 -48.08 -26.22 -69.07
CA VAL A 911 -49.40 -26.86 -69.04
C VAL A 911 -50.46 -25.92 -68.46
N TRP A 912 -50.28 -25.43 -67.23
CA TRP A 912 -51.14 -24.46 -66.54
C TRP A 912 -52.63 -24.76 -66.62
N ALA A 913 -53.01 -26.00 -66.30
CA ALA A 913 -54.37 -26.48 -66.44
C ALA A 913 -54.85 -27.30 -65.23
N SER A 914 -56.15 -27.27 -64.99
CA SER A 914 -56.87 -28.07 -64.00
C SER A 914 -57.85 -29.03 -64.68
N PHE A 915 -57.86 -30.29 -64.26
CA PHE A 915 -58.71 -31.33 -64.83
C PHE A 915 -59.07 -32.41 -63.79
N GLN A 916 -60.08 -33.21 -64.10
CA GLN A 916 -60.48 -34.32 -63.24
C GLN A 916 -59.37 -35.36 -63.15
N GLY A 917 -59.06 -35.79 -61.94
CA GLY A 917 -57.99 -36.75 -61.72
C GLY A 917 -57.78 -37.05 -60.24
N LYS A 918 -56.84 -37.94 -59.96
CA LYS A 918 -56.53 -38.38 -58.61
C LYS A 918 -55.04 -38.61 -58.47
N LEU A 919 -54.40 -37.94 -57.52
CA LEU A 919 -53.07 -38.30 -57.07
C LEU A 919 -53.22 -39.03 -55.74
N ALA A 920 -52.50 -40.12 -55.56
CA ALA A 920 -52.45 -40.82 -54.29
C ALA A 920 -51.05 -41.33 -53.98
N ILE A 921 -50.64 -41.22 -52.72
CA ILE A 921 -49.34 -41.65 -52.25
C ILE A 921 -49.55 -42.74 -51.21
N ASN A 922 -49.21 -43.98 -51.56
CA ASN A 922 -49.28 -45.12 -50.67
C ASN A 922 -47.92 -45.34 -50.01
N ARG A 923 -47.87 -45.05 -48.71
CA ARG A 923 -46.66 -45.17 -47.91
C ARG A 923 -46.23 -46.63 -47.73
N ALA A 924 -47.15 -47.48 -47.25
CA ALA A 924 -46.91 -48.88 -46.89
C ALA A 924 -46.29 -49.69 -48.04
N LYS A 925 -46.76 -49.42 -49.27
CA LYS A 925 -46.31 -50.10 -50.49
C LYS A 925 -45.23 -49.32 -51.24
N ASN A 926 -44.88 -48.13 -50.77
CA ASN A 926 -43.91 -47.23 -51.36
C ASN A 926 -44.23 -46.90 -52.84
N ARG A 927 -45.47 -46.44 -53.07
CA ARG A 927 -46.03 -46.18 -54.42
C ARG A 927 -46.64 -44.80 -54.55
N ILE A 928 -46.47 -44.22 -55.73
CA ILE A 928 -47.16 -43.00 -56.16
C ILE A 928 -48.11 -43.38 -57.29
N HIS A 929 -49.38 -43.01 -57.15
CA HIS A 929 -50.43 -43.21 -58.13
C HIS A 929 -50.85 -41.86 -58.70
N MET A 930 -50.93 -41.75 -60.03
CA MET A 930 -51.43 -40.55 -60.69
C MET A 930 -52.44 -40.97 -61.76
N TYR A 931 -53.65 -40.45 -61.68
CA TYR A 931 -54.72 -40.71 -62.62
C TYR A 931 -55.21 -39.40 -63.23
N PHE A 932 -55.10 -39.28 -64.55
CA PHE A 932 -55.54 -38.13 -65.33
C PHE A 932 -56.75 -38.52 -66.15
N HIS A 933 -57.90 -37.90 -65.87
CA HIS A 933 -59.16 -38.13 -66.57
C HIS A 933 -59.48 -36.93 -67.47
N LEU A 934 -59.06 -37.03 -68.73
CA LEU A 934 -59.13 -35.92 -69.69
C LEU A 934 -60.41 -35.95 -70.57
N GLY A 935 -61.20 -37.01 -70.44
CA GLY A 935 -62.52 -37.16 -71.05
C GLY A 935 -62.99 -38.61 -71.04
N ALA A 936 -64.22 -38.87 -71.50
CA ALA A 936 -64.84 -40.20 -71.48
C ALA A 936 -64.00 -41.30 -72.17
N ASN A 937 -63.20 -40.91 -73.17
CA ASN A 937 -62.43 -41.82 -74.02
C ASN A 937 -60.91 -41.58 -73.95
N GLN A 938 -60.46 -40.71 -73.03
CA GLN A 938 -59.04 -40.35 -72.90
C GLN A 938 -58.63 -40.25 -71.43
N TRP A 939 -57.79 -41.18 -70.98
CA TRP A 939 -57.25 -41.16 -69.61
C TRP A 939 -55.88 -41.81 -69.52
N TYR A 940 -55.13 -41.41 -68.50
CA TYR A 940 -53.78 -41.90 -68.22
C TYR A 940 -53.67 -42.29 -66.74
N TYR A 941 -53.12 -43.46 -66.46
CA TYR A 941 -52.85 -43.97 -65.12
C TYR A 941 -51.37 -44.33 -65.00
N PHE A 942 -50.74 -43.77 -63.97
CA PHE A 942 -49.35 -43.98 -63.63
C PHE A 942 -49.27 -44.60 -62.25
N GLU A 943 -48.52 -45.71 -62.13
CA GLU A 943 -48.07 -46.25 -60.85
C GLU A 943 -46.54 -46.22 -60.84
N TYR A 944 -45.97 -45.38 -59.98
CA TYR A 944 -44.54 -45.35 -59.74
C TYR A 944 -44.22 -46.16 -58.48
N GLN A 945 -43.43 -47.24 -58.65
CA GLN A 945 -42.91 -48.04 -57.54
C GLN A 945 -41.56 -47.47 -57.12
N ALA A 946 -41.57 -46.65 -56.06
CA ALA A 946 -40.45 -45.79 -55.71
C ALA A 946 -39.17 -46.58 -55.37
N SER A 947 -39.28 -47.65 -54.58
CA SER A 947 -38.13 -48.49 -54.19
C SER A 947 -37.41 -49.15 -55.36
N LEU A 948 -38.11 -49.40 -56.48
CA LEU A 948 -37.56 -50.02 -57.68
C LEU A 948 -37.19 -49.01 -58.77
N GLY A 949 -37.58 -47.74 -58.62
CA GLY A 949 -37.46 -46.73 -59.66
C GLY A 949 -38.25 -47.07 -60.93
N LEU A 950 -39.35 -47.84 -60.79
CA LEU A 950 -40.11 -48.40 -61.90
C LEU A 950 -41.42 -47.63 -62.09
N MET A 951 -41.58 -47.00 -63.26
CA MET A 951 -42.83 -46.38 -63.68
C MET A 951 -43.68 -47.36 -64.51
N LYS A 952 -44.94 -47.58 -64.12
CA LYS A 952 -45.94 -48.33 -64.89
C LYS A 952 -46.98 -47.37 -65.45
N CYS A 953 -47.15 -47.37 -66.76
CA CYS A 953 -48.12 -46.51 -67.44
C CYS A 953 -49.21 -47.35 -68.15
N GLN A 954 -50.47 -47.03 -67.87
CA GLN A 954 -51.65 -47.52 -68.58
C GLN A 954 -52.46 -46.34 -69.11
N PHE A 955 -52.97 -46.43 -70.34
CA PHE A 955 -53.68 -45.31 -70.95
C PHE A 955 -54.72 -45.76 -71.97
N GLN A 956 -55.81 -45.01 -72.09
CA GLN A 956 -56.83 -45.15 -73.13
C GLN A 956 -56.85 -43.91 -74.00
N GLU A 957 -56.83 -44.11 -75.31
CA GLU A 957 -56.87 -43.06 -76.32
C GLU A 957 -57.77 -43.52 -77.46
N MET A 958 -59.05 -43.13 -77.44
CA MET A 958 -59.96 -43.37 -78.55
C MET A 958 -60.36 -42.04 -79.18
N ASN A 959 -60.41 -42.00 -80.52
CA ASN A 959 -60.76 -40.83 -81.33
C ASN A 959 -59.78 -39.65 -81.20
N LEU A 960 -58.48 -39.92 -81.35
CA LEU A 960 -57.46 -38.87 -81.48
C LEU A 960 -57.73 -37.99 -82.72
N GLU A 961 -57.45 -36.70 -82.63
CA GLU A 961 -57.65 -35.76 -83.75
C GLU A 961 -56.74 -36.09 -84.95
N ASP A 962 -57.14 -35.67 -86.15
CA ASP A 962 -56.37 -35.89 -87.38
C ASP A 962 -54.94 -35.32 -87.26
N GLY A 963 -53.94 -36.20 -87.36
CA GLY A 963 -52.51 -35.87 -87.20
C GLY A 963 -51.90 -36.25 -85.85
N GLU A 964 -52.69 -36.74 -84.90
CA GLU A 964 -52.19 -37.26 -83.62
C GLU A 964 -51.86 -38.75 -83.69
N THR A 965 -50.65 -39.09 -83.22
CA THR A 965 -50.20 -40.48 -83.07
C THR A 965 -50.41 -40.94 -81.63
N SER A 966 -51.08 -42.07 -81.44
CA SER A 966 -51.25 -42.66 -80.10
C SER A 966 -49.92 -42.88 -79.42
N LEU A 967 -49.92 -42.79 -78.10
CA LEU A 967 -48.73 -43.01 -77.28
C LEU A 967 -48.14 -44.42 -77.52
N SER A 968 -49.01 -45.39 -77.83
CA SER A 968 -48.62 -46.76 -78.22
C SER A 968 -47.79 -46.83 -79.51
N VAL A 969 -48.05 -45.94 -80.47
CA VAL A 969 -47.30 -45.85 -81.74
C VAL A 969 -45.96 -45.16 -81.50
N LYS A 970 -45.96 -44.07 -80.71
CA LYS A 970 -44.75 -43.33 -80.36
C LYS A 970 -43.72 -44.18 -79.61
N PHE A 971 -44.19 -45.16 -78.82
CA PHE A 971 -43.35 -46.14 -78.15
C PHE A 971 -43.04 -47.43 -78.97
N GLY A 972 -43.45 -47.47 -80.25
CA GLY A 972 -43.08 -48.54 -81.17
C GLY A 972 -43.87 -49.84 -81.04
N GLY A 973 -45.17 -49.78 -80.72
CA GLY A 973 -46.13 -50.88 -80.81
C GLY A 973 -46.70 -51.41 -79.48
N SER A 974 -47.71 -52.29 -79.58
CA SER A 974 -48.64 -52.70 -78.49
C SER A 974 -48.17 -53.83 -77.56
N LYS A 975 -46.86 -54.09 -77.42
CA LYS A 975 -46.34 -55.13 -76.52
C LYS A 975 -45.50 -54.51 -75.41
N ASP A 976 -45.73 -54.98 -74.19
CA ASP A 976 -45.01 -54.65 -72.95
C ASP A 976 -43.50 -54.48 -73.24
N LYS A 977 -43.07 -53.23 -73.29
CA LYS A 977 -41.68 -52.86 -73.54
C LYS A 977 -41.15 -52.14 -72.31
N GLU A 978 -39.94 -52.53 -71.91
CA GLU A 978 -39.14 -51.75 -70.99
C GLU A 978 -38.42 -50.64 -71.77
N PHE A 979 -38.54 -49.41 -71.30
CA PHE A 979 -37.61 -48.34 -71.64
C PHE A 979 -36.55 -48.27 -70.55
N VAL A 980 -35.30 -48.44 -70.96
CA VAL A 980 -34.14 -48.33 -70.09
C VAL A 980 -33.26 -47.21 -70.64
N GLU A 981 -33.15 -46.12 -69.90
CA GLU A 981 -32.23 -45.02 -70.18
C GLU A 981 -31.37 -44.76 -68.95
N GLY A 982 -30.14 -45.28 -68.95
CA GLY A 982 -29.27 -45.27 -67.76
C GLY A 982 -29.87 -46.12 -66.63
N SER A 983 -30.05 -45.52 -65.45
CA SER A 983 -30.67 -46.15 -64.26
C SER A 983 -32.20 -46.10 -64.27
N LYS A 984 -32.83 -45.43 -65.26
CA LYS A 984 -34.28 -45.25 -65.36
C LYS A 984 -34.92 -46.47 -66.02
N LYS A 985 -35.93 -47.09 -65.36
CA LYS A 985 -36.74 -48.18 -65.93
C LYS A 985 -38.22 -47.79 -65.98
N MET A 986 -38.84 -47.93 -67.14
CA MET A 986 -40.28 -47.70 -67.32
C MET A 986 -40.91 -48.87 -68.09
N GLU A 987 -42.01 -49.39 -67.58
CA GLU A 987 -42.88 -50.36 -68.26
C GLU A 987 -44.17 -49.63 -68.70
N TRP A 988 -44.62 -49.84 -69.93
CA TRP A 988 -45.94 -49.37 -70.38
C TRP A 988 -46.75 -50.48 -71.02
N SER A 989 -48.07 -50.37 -70.88
CA SER A 989 -49.03 -51.24 -71.56
C SER A 989 -50.16 -50.41 -72.18
N SER A 990 -50.35 -50.50 -73.49
CA SER A 990 -51.55 -49.94 -74.15
C SER A 990 -52.73 -50.92 -74.06
N ILE A 991 -53.95 -50.40 -74.03
CA ILE A 991 -55.18 -51.17 -73.75
C ILE A 991 -55.55 -52.07 -74.93
N ALA A 992 -54.93 -53.25 -74.96
CA ALA A 992 -55.56 -54.40 -75.60
C ALA A 992 -55.79 -55.58 -74.62
N ILE A 993 -55.12 -55.66 -73.44
CA ILE A 993 -55.10 -56.96 -72.71
C ILE A 993 -55.33 -56.93 -71.17
N THR A 994 -55.13 -55.87 -70.38
CA THR A 994 -55.48 -55.93 -68.92
C THR A 994 -55.80 -54.58 -68.24
N THR A 995 -57.06 -54.40 -67.80
CA THR A 995 -57.57 -53.23 -67.04
C THR A 995 -57.35 -53.30 -65.52
N LYS A 996 -56.64 -54.32 -65.02
CA LYS A 996 -56.64 -54.68 -63.58
C LYS A 996 -56.07 -53.57 -62.68
N LEU A 997 -54.97 -52.90 -63.06
CA LEU A 997 -54.33 -51.89 -62.21
C LEU A 997 -55.17 -50.61 -62.11
N ARG A 998 -55.55 -50.00 -63.24
CA ARG A 998 -56.47 -48.84 -63.27
C ARG A 998 -57.79 -49.16 -62.56
N LYS A 999 -58.42 -50.30 -62.86
CA LYS A 999 -59.72 -50.67 -62.25
C LYS A 999 -59.60 -50.83 -60.73
N ASN A 1000 -58.52 -51.42 -60.24
CA ASN A 1000 -58.31 -51.56 -58.80
C ASN A 1000 -58.12 -50.22 -58.08
N PHE A 1001 -57.51 -49.23 -58.74
CA PHE A 1001 -57.29 -47.91 -58.15
C PHE A 1001 -58.52 -47.01 -58.25
N VAL A 1002 -59.12 -46.90 -59.45
CA VAL A 1002 -60.24 -46.00 -59.72
C VAL A 1002 -61.50 -46.43 -58.97
N ASN A 1003 -61.74 -47.74 -58.81
CA ASN A 1003 -62.88 -48.26 -58.02
C ASN A 1003 -62.82 -47.89 -56.52
N LEU A 1004 -61.71 -47.35 -56.01
CA LEU A 1004 -61.64 -46.82 -54.65
C LEU A 1004 -62.39 -45.49 -54.51
N PHE A 1005 -62.65 -44.79 -55.63
CA PHE A 1005 -63.19 -43.44 -55.64
C PHE A 1005 -64.47 -43.37 -56.47
N ARG A 1006 -65.60 -43.15 -55.79
CA ARG A 1006 -66.94 -43.12 -56.40
C ARG A 1006 -67.13 -42.06 -57.48
N GLU A 1007 -66.29 -41.03 -57.47
CA GLU A 1007 -66.33 -39.93 -58.45
C GLU A 1007 -66.00 -40.36 -59.89
N PHE A 1008 -65.50 -41.59 -60.08
CA PHE A 1008 -65.18 -42.17 -61.39
C PHE A 1008 -65.98 -43.44 -61.73
N ASP A 1009 -67.06 -43.76 -61.00
CA ASP A 1009 -67.90 -44.95 -61.21
C ASP A 1009 -68.79 -44.88 -62.48
N ASN A 1010 -68.61 -43.87 -63.34
CA ASN A 1010 -69.40 -43.65 -64.57
C ASN A 1010 -68.73 -44.20 -65.83
#